data_AF-A0A3B9EJ00-F1
#
_entry.id   AF-A0A3B9EJ00-F1
#
_cell.length_a   1.000
_cell.length_b   1.000
_cell.length_c   1.000
_cell.angle_alpha   90.00
_cell.angle_beta   90.00
_cell.angle_gamma   90.00
#
_symmetry.space_group_name_H-M   'P 1'
#
loop_
_entity.id
_entity.type
_entity.pdbx_description
1 polymer ?
#
loop_
_entity_poly.entity_id
_entity_poly.type
_entity_poly.pdbx_seq_one_letter_code
_entity_poly.pdbx_strand_id
1 'polypeptide(L)'
;MVASGAQAEQVISNARTTPVSTSTANNGARDEVRLASGGSIAVTSGAAVTLDSSNDVKLDSGSKIDMLKAADGATGILVNGGNTGDVTIGGAINITDSIEEYKDEDKDGDLDGPFADGTNRHGVRVTGSAPLVGDIRIESSGSIKVEGNNSSGLTVEAPLTGDLFSQGQISVVGNDTYGIHTTGDITGDVTVLGSVSAVGENATGVAIDGAVDGAVKIQGAVNTTGYRYTTAPPSKPTTGEPREGATYLENLDDDDLLQGGPAVRIAGDVTGGVVFDGPPPPLPDDATEEEKKDTDRDKDGIPDAQETTAAIRSFGGAPAVLVGSADKAINLGPVGTGDDAYGLINRGSIEAAGVYKDVDATAVQIGGTGQSVTLAGGLRNQGTITSSANTGDSTGVLIGAGATAPSIVNSGAIQSVSAGSEANVAAGVLINQGANVASFVNSGSVTAGVNGSKGDAVALRDESGTLTSINNTGKIVAAISPEKDVAQTGSAIAVDVSANSTGVTLVQDGVVIPDHKLPDADGDGVPDANEPAIVGAIRLGSGADVLDIRNGTVNGDISFGTGADRLAISGGAVVTGELFNPDGQLDIDISKGTLDARHTGQLQVSDLNVGADGNLIVTLDPANDANGGFKVSGSADLADGAGLGVRFNSLIQDPTSFTIIEAGDLNVGAIDQDVLQSNSPYAFVVNANVDEAAGKLTVDARRRTAEEAGMIKAEAAAYDVLYAGLADNELIRAAMLNQTDRDGFFHIYQQL
;
A
#
# COMPACT_ATOMS: atom_id res chain seq x y z
N MET A 1 11.92 -55.15 29.25
CA MET A 1 13.17 -54.37 29.21
C MET A 1 13.90 -54.77 27.95
N VAL A 2 13.54 -54.15 26.83
CA VAL A 2 14.28 -54.26 25.57
C VAL A 2 15.06 -52.96 25.49
N ALA A 3 16.38 -53.05 25.55
CA ALA A 3 17.25 -51.90 25.40
C ALA A 3 17.08 -51.37 23.96
N SER A 4 16.52 -50.17 23.82
CA SER A 4 16.71 -49.37 22.63
C SER A 4 18.21 -49.09 22.54
N GLY A 5 18.87 -49.65 21.53
CA GLY A 5 20.26 -49.31 21.24
C GLY A 5 20.33 -47.81 21.03
N ALA A 6 21.25 -47.15 21.73
CA ALA A 6 21.67 -45.81 21.36
C ALA A 6 22.09 -45.85 19.89
N GLN A 7 21.46 -45.06 19.03
CA GLN A 7 22.00 -44.79 17.70
C GLN A 7 23.43 -44.25 17.93
N ALA A 8 24.40 -44.80 17.20
CA ALA A 8 25.73 -44.23 17.20
C ALA A 8 25.63 -42.86 16.51
N GLU A 9 26.22 -41.84 17.12
CA GLU A 9 26.29 -40.49 16.58
C GLU A 9 27.75 -40.04 16.66
N GLN A 10 28.29 -39.50 15.56
CA GLN A 10 29.61 -38.89 15.58
C GLN A 10 29.50 -37.48 16.15
N VAL A 11 29.83 -37.36 17.44
CA VAL A 11 29.86 -36.08 18.16
C VAL A 11 31.20 -35.37 17.99
N ILE A 12 31.19 -34.14 17.49
CA ILE A 12 32.33 -33.23 17.41
C ILE A 12 32.17 -32.19 18.53
N SER A 13 32.95 -32.32 19.60
CA SER A 13 32.88 -31.44 20.77
C SER A 13 34.09 -30.51 20.93
N ASN A 14 35.01 -30.52 19.97
CA ASN A 14 36.23 -29.71 19.96
C ASN A 14 36.58 -29.27 18.54
N ALA A 15 37.58 -28.39 18.43
CA ALA A 15 38.02 -27.87 17.14
C ALA A 15 38.59 -28.96 16.22
N ARG A 16 38.18 -28.90 14.96
CA ARG A 16 38.60 -29.76 13.85
C ARG A 16 38.96 -28.88 12.65
N THR A 17 39.97 -29.28 11.87
CA THR A 17 40.43 -28.55 10.67
C THR A 17 40.28 -29.35 9.38
N THR A 18 39.45 -30.39 9.40
CA THR A 18 39.19 -31.28 8.27
C THR A 18 37.68 -31.46 8.10
N PRO A 19 37.19 -31.65 6.86
CA PRO A 19 35.77 -31.94 6.62
C PRO A 19 35.28 -33.21 7.31
N VAL A 20 33.96 -33.36 7.41
CA VAL A 20 33.28 -34.59 7.85
C VAL A 20 32.10 -34.89 6.93
N SER A 21 31.85 -36.17 6.66
CA SER A 21 30.72 -36.61 5.83
C SER A 21 29.97 -37.73 6.54
N THR A 22 28.63 -37.73 6.48
CA THR A 22 27.79 -38.75 7.12
C THR A 22 28.15 -40.17 6.66
N SER A 23 28.63 -40.36 5.43
CA SER A 23 29.00 -41.66 4.89
C SER A 23 30.24 -42.29 5.54
N THR A 24 31.06 -41.47 6.21
CA THR A 24 32.35 -41.87 6.81
C THR A 24 32.53 -41.41 8.25
N ALA A 25 31.49 -40.82 8.84
CA ALA A 25 31.52 -40.14 10.12
C ALA A 25 32.01 -41.04 11.27
N ASN A 26 31.68 -42.34 11.25
CA ASN A 26 32.10 -43.30 12.26
C ASN A 26 33.28 -44.15 11.78
N ASN A 27 34.49 -43.59 11.80
CA ASN A 27 35.72 -44.28 11.41
C ASN A 27 35.64 -44.95 10.01
N GLY A 28 34.99 -44.28 9.06
CA GLY A 28 34.77 -44.79 7.70
C GLY A 28 33.48 -45.57 7.50
N ALA A 29 32.67 -45.76 8.55
CA ALA A 29 31.28 -46.20 8.44
C ALA A 29 30.31 -45.01 8.45
N ARG A 30 29.08 -45.25 8.01
CA ARG A 30 28.00 -44.24 8.00
C ARG A 30 27.52 -43.94 9.41
N ASP A 31 27.25 -42.67 9.70
CA ASP A 31 26.72 -42.20 11.00
C ASP A 31 26.09 -40.81 10.86
N GLU A 32 25.30 -40.44 11.86
CA GLU A 32 24.86 -39.06 12.11
C GLU A 32 26.07 -38.18 12.46
N VAL A 33 26.01 -36.90 12.07
CA VAL A 33 27.05 -35.91 12.40
C VAL A 33 26.43 -34.86 13.31
N ARG A 34 26.93 -34.75 14.54
CA ARG A 34 26.57 -33.67 15.45
C ARG A 34 27.76 -32.85 15.91
N LEU A 35 27.71 -31.54 15.71
CA LEU A 35 28.61 -30.58 16.33
C LEU A 35 27.99 -30.14 17.66
N ALA A 36 28.55 -30.60 18.77
CA ALA A 36 28.09 -30.22 20.10
C ALA A 36 28.50 -28.78 20.44
N SER A 37 27.89 -28.20 21.49
CA SER A 37 28.31 -26.89 22.03
C SER A 37 29.84 -26.83 22.25
N GLY A 38 30.51 -25.84 21.68
CA GLY A 38 31.98 -25.68 21.72
C GLY A 38 32.74 -26.51 20.66
N GLY A 39 32.07 -27.40 19.94
CA GLY A 39 32.59 -28.06 18.74
C GLY A 39 32.73 -27.08 17.59
N SER A 40 33.79 -27.21 16.80
CA SER A 40 33.99 -26.36 15.64
C SER A 40 34.70 -27.04 14.47
N ILE A 41 34.36 -26.66 13.24
CA ILE A 41 35.10 -27.04 12.03
C ILE A 41 35.65 -25.78 11.36
N ALA A 42 36.96 -25.76 11.09
CA ALA A 42 37.63 -24.67 10.39
C ALA A 42 38.32 -25.17 9.12
N VAL A 43 37.77 -24.82 7.95
CA VAL A 43 38.28 -25.19 6.63
C VAL A 43 38.11 -24.00 5.68
N THR A 44 38.93 -23.85 4.65
CA THR A 44 38.86 -22.66 3.76
C THR A 44 38.35 -22.97 2.36
N SER A 45 37.99 -24.23 2.05
CA SER A 45 37.49 -24.63 0.74
C SER A 45 36.69 -25.93 0.81
N GLY A 46 35.94 -26.23 -0.24
CA GLY A 46 35.08 -27.42 -0.31
C GLY A 46 33.91 -27.35 0.68
N ALA A 47 33.37 -28.51 1.04
CA ALA A 47 32.32 -28.63 2.06
C ALA A 47 32.91 -28.90 3.45
N ALA A 48 32.45 -28.21 4.50
CA ALA A 48 32.88 -28.49 5.88
C ALA A 48 32.15 -29.72 6.45
N VAL A 49 30.85 -29.80 6.24
CA VAL A 49 30.01 -30.98 6.55
C VAL A 49 29.32 -31.45 5.27
N THR A 50 29.22 -32.76 5.06
CA THR A 50 28.45 -33.34 3.94
C THR A 50 27.44 -34.39 4.41
N LEU A 51 26.17 -34.20 4.10
CA LEU A 51 25.13 -35.23 4.20
C LEU A 51 25.06 -35.97 2.85
N ASP A 52 25.65 -37.15 2.81
CA ASP A 52 25.81 -38.00 1.63
C ASP A 52 25.38 -39.47 1.88
N SER A 53 24.68 -39.69 2.99
CA SER A 53 24.04 -40.95 3.35
C SER A 53 22.79 -40.66 4.19
N SER A 54 21.93 -41.65 4.40
CA SER A 54 20.67 -41.47 5.12
C SER A 54 20.87 -41.35 6.64
N ASN A 55 21.41 -40.21 7.10
CA ASN A 55 21.65 -39.85 8.49
C ASN A 55 21.52 -38.33 8.67
N ASP A 56 21.31 -37.90 9.91
CA ASP A 56 21.09 -36.50 10.26
C ASP A 56 22.40 -35.69 10.38
N VAL A 57 22.27 -34.38 10.19
CA VAL A 57 23.31 -33.38 10.49
C VAL A 57 22.75 -32.37 11.49
N LYS A 58 23.45 -32.21 12.63
CA LYS A 58 23.04 -31.27 13.68
C LYS A 58 24.19 -30.38 14.15
N LEU A 59 23.96 -29.07 14.16
CA LEU A 59 24.82 -28.09 14.84
C LEU A 59 24.08 -27.64 16.10
N ASP A 60 24.56 -28.01 17.29
CA ASP A 60 23.97 -27.53 18.53
C ASP A 60 24.26 -26.03 18.74
N SER A 61 23.42 -25.35 19.52
CA SER A 61 23.72 -24.00 20.02
C SER A 61 25.12 -23.90 20.62
N GLY A 62 25.89 -22.89 20.20
CA GLY A 62 27.28 -22.68 20.62
C GLY A 62 28.32 -23.51 19.85
N SER A 63 27.92 -24.31 18.86
CA SER A 63 28.83 -24.88 17.86
C SER A 63 29.09 -23.89 16.70
N LYS A 64 30.14 -24.13 15.90
CA LYS A 64 30.42 -23.29 14.73
C LYS A 64 31.17 -23.95 13.57
N ILE A 65 30.89 -23.50 12.36
CA ILE A 65 31.70 -23.74 11.15
C ILE A 65 32.30 -22.40 10.74
N ASP A 66 33.64 -22.31 10.70
CA ASP A 66 34.35 -21.10 10.27
C ASP A 66 35.13 -21.39 8.97
N MET A 67 34.69 -20.78 7.88
CA MET A 67 35.37 -20.76 6.59
C MET A 67 35.85 -19.35 6.28
N LEU A 68 36.94 -18.96 6.92
CA LEU A 68 37.51 -17.62 6.77
C LEU A 68 38.35 -17.54 5.49
N LYS A 69 38.22 -16.45 4.74
CA LYS A 69 38.92 -16.24 3.45
C LYS A 69 38.69 -17.42 2.52
N ALA A 70 37.42 -17.79 2.40
CA ALA A 70 37.03 -19.03 1.76
C ALA A 70 37.32 -18.98 0.25
N ALA A 71 37.73 -20.09 -0.33
CA ALA A 71 37.81 -20.23 -1.78
C ALA A 71 36.42 -20.19 -2.41
N ASP A 72 36.36 -19.97 -3.72
CA ASP A 72 35.13 -20.12 -4.50
C ASP A 72 34.54 -21.53 -4.32
N GLY A 73 33.22 -21.64 -4.30
CA GLY A 73 32.55 -22.94 -4.11
C GLY A 73 32.50 -23.43 -2.65
N ALA A 74 33.06 -22.68 -1.69
CA ALA A 74 33.04 -23.06 -0.28
C ALA A 74 31.61 -23.24 0.25
N THR A 75 31.36 -24.36 0.91
CA THR A 75 30.04 -24.72 1.43
C THR A 75 30.13 -25.12 2.91
N GLY A 76 29.32 -24.53 3.78
CA GLY A 76 29.27 -24.90 5.19
C GLY A 76 28.73 -26.32 5.36
N ILE A 77 27.49 -26.54 4.94
CA ILE A 77 26.83 -27.85 4.92
C ILE A 77 26.36 -28.16 3.50
N LEU A 78 26.96 -29.17 2.89
CA LEU A 78 26.51 -29.72 1.61
C LEU A 78 25.58 -30.90 1.85
N VAL A 79 24.40 -30.89 1.25
CA VAL A 79 23.39 -31.95 1.41
C VAL A 79 23.10 -32.54 0.04
N ASN A 80 23.32 -33.84 -0.10
CA ASN A 80 23.06 -34.56 -1.34
C ASN A 80 21.65 -35.18 -1.28
N GLY A 81 20.79 -34.77 -2.20
CA GLY A 81 19.48 -35.38 -2.44
C GLY A 81 19.59 -36.88 -2.77
N GLY A 82 18.47 -37.60 -2.63
CA GLY A 82 18.41 -39.06 -2.68
C GLY A 82 18.73 -39.75 -1.35
N ASN A 83 18.90 -38.97 -0.27
CA ASN A 83 19.11 -39.44 1.09
C ASN A 83 17.92 -39.05 1.99
N THR A 84 17.89 -39.62 3.19
CA THR A 84 16.92 -39.30 4.23
C THR A 84 17.65 -38.81 5.46
N GLY A 85 17.27 -37.67 6.01
CA GLY A 85 17.87 -37.14 7.23
C GLY A 85 17.60 -35.66 7.40
N ASP A 86 17.50 -35.24 8.65
CA ASP A 86 17.23 -33.87 9.02
C ASP A 86 18.53 -33.05 9.06
N VAL A 87 18.42 -31.77 8.73
CA VAL A 87 19.52 -30.80 8.84
C VAL A 87 19.11 -29.72 9.83
N THR A 88 19.66 -29.75 11.04
CA THR A 88 19.36 -28.80 12.11
C THR A 88 20.54 -27.88 12.41
N ILE A 89 20.35 -26.57 12.32
CA ILE A 89 21.35 -25.53 12.56
C ILE A 89 20.94 -24.68 13.76
N GLY A 90 21.45 -25.03 14.95
CA GLY A 90 21.41 -24.18 16.14
C GLY A 90 22.72 -23.42 16.39
N GLY A 91 23.81 -23.75 15.69
CA GLY A 91 25.13 -23.10 15.78
C GLY A 91 25.39 -22.06 14.68
N ALA A 92 26.62 -21.55 14.60
CA ALA A 92 27.01 -20.53 13.62
C ALA A 92 27.70 -21.13 12.38
N ILE A 93 27.42 -20.61 11.20
CA ILE A 93 28.15 -20.88 9.96
C ILE A 93 28.67 -19.53 9.43
N ASN A 94 29.98 -19.34 9.41
CA ASN A 94 30.63 -18.13 8.92
C ASN A 94 31.48 -18.45 7.70
N ILE A 95 31.11 -17.89 6.55
CA ILE A 95 31.88 -17.98 5.32
C ILE A 95 32.23 -16.55 4.91
N THR A 96 33.50 -16.17 5.06
CA THR A 96 33.95 -14.78 4.80
C THR A 96 34.82 -14.72 3.57
N ASP A 97 34.85 -13.55 2.95
CA ASP A 97 35.68 -13.31 1.78
C ASP A 97 37.15 -12.99 2.14
N SER A 98 37.90 -12.56 1.13
CA SER A 98 39.32 -12.17 1.24
C SER A 98 39.54 -10.69 1.52
N ILE A 99 38.49 -9.85 1.50
CA ILE A 99 38.63 -8.39 1.62
C ILE A 99 38.98 -8.07 3.07
N GLU A 100 40.17 -7.51 3.28
CA GLU A 100 40.64 -7.16 4.64
C GLU A 100 40.26 -5.73 5.04
N GLU A 101 40.09 -4.83 4.06
CA GLU A 101 39.81 -3.42 4.26
C GLU A 101 39.11 -2.86 3.01
N TYR A 102 37.99 -2.16 3.22
CA TYR A 102 37.40 -1.27 2.23
C TYR A 102 38.04 0.11 2.41
N LYS A 103 38.53 0.71 1.33
CA LYS A 103 39.27 1.98 1.39
C LYS A 103 38.44 3.08 0.77
N ASP A 104 38.53 4.25 1.37
CA ASP A 104 38.19 5.53 0.79
C ASP A 104 39.37 5.96 -0.11
N GLU A 105 39.35 5.59 -1.39
CA GLU A 105 40.46 5.79 -2.35
C GLU A 105 40.63 7.27 -2.70
N ASP A 106 39.53 8.02 -2.80
CA ASP A 106 39.53 9.42 -3.20
C ASP A 106 39.47 10.43 -2.02
N LYS A 107 39.18 9.93 -0.81
CA LYS A 107 39.18 10.63 0.49
C LYS A 107 38.04 11.61 0.67
N ASP A 108 36.90 11.35 0.05
CA ASP A 108 35.75 12.20 0.18
C ASP A 108 34.80 11.80 1.32
N GLY A 109 34.97 10.59 1.89
CA GLY A 109 34.36 10.16 3.14
C GLY A 109 33.50 8.90 3.06
N ASP A 110 33.45 8.23 1.92
CA ASP A 110 32.79 6.94 1.70
C ASP A 110 33.80 5.82 1.49
N LEU A 111 33.32 4.58 1.50
CA LEU A 111 34.17 3.39 1.31
C LEU A 111 33.95 2.88 -0.10
N ASP A 112 35.04 2.64 -0.84
CA ASP A 112 34.97 2.21 -2.23
C ASP A 112 35.15 0.69 -2.36
N GLY A 113 34.73 0.19 -3.52
CA GLY A 113 35.01 -1.14 -4.00
C GLY A 113 33.83 -2.11 -3.85
N PRO A 114 33.97 -3.33 -4.38
CA PRO A 114 32.88 -4.30 -4.45
C PRO A 114 32.42 -4.73 -3.06
N PHE A 115 31.14 -5.08 -2.90
CA PHE A 115 30.61 -5.60 -1.64
C PHE A 115 31.33 -6.85 -1.12
N ALA A 116 31.75 -7.75 -2.01
CA ALA A 116 32.45 -8.97 -1.64
C ALA A 116 33.38 -9.50 -2.74
N ASP A 117 34.42 -10.24 -2.33
CA ASP A 117 35.32 -10.99 -3.21
C ASP A 117 34.98 -12.49 -3.27
N GLY A 118 35.31 -13.14 -4.39
CA GLY A 118 35.01 -14.55 -4.67
C GLY A 118 33.54 -14.83 -5.00
N THR A 119 33.23 -16.11 -5.25
CA THR A 119 31.92 -16.49 -5.81
C THR A 119 31.42 -17.87 -5.39
N ASN A 120 30.11 -18.10 -5.54
CA ASN A 120 29.46 -19.40 -5.42
C ASN A 120 29.69 -20.06 -4.05
N ARG A 121 29.55 -19.28 -2.97
CA ARG A 121 29.68 -19.76 -1.59
C ARG A 121 28.30 -20.00 -0.99
N HIS A 122 28.16 -21.03 -0.16
CA HIS A 122 26.86 -21.41 0.38
C HIS A 122 26.94 -21.78 1.86
N GLY A 123 26.11 -21.19 2.71
CA GLY A 123 26.01 -21.61 4.10
C GLY A 123 25.52 -23.05 4.20
N VAL A 124 24.34 -23.31 3.63
CA VAL A 124 23.74 -24.63 3.44
C VAL A 124 23.31 -24.78 1.99
N ARG A 125 23.67 -25.89 1.35
CA ARG A 125 23.30 -26.18 -0.05
C ARG A 125 22.77 -27.59 -0.18
N VAL A 126 21.53 -27.73 -0.63
CA VAL A 126 20.93 -29.02 -0.99
C VAL A 126 20.98 -29.19 -2.50
N THR A 127 21.60 -30.26 -2.99
CA THR A 127 21.85 -30.47 -4.43
C THR A 127 21.56 -31.90 -4.86
N GLY A 128 21.41 -32.12 -6.17
CA GLY A 128 21.07 -33.41 -6.77
C GLY A 128 19.68 -33.43 -7.41
N SER A 129 19.37 -34.51 -8.14
CA SER A 129 18.10 -34.63 -8.87
C SER A 129 17.03 -35.46 -8.15
N ALA A 130 17.41 -36.19 -7.10
CA ALA A 130 16.51 -36.97 -6.26
C ALA A 130 16.18 -36.19 -4.98
N PRO A 131 14.99 -36.37 -4.39
CA PRO A 131 14.59 -35.61 -3.22
C PRO A 131 15.46 -35.90 -2.00
N LEU A 132 15.74 -34.88 -1.19
CA LEU A 132 16.05 -35.08 0.22
C LEU A 132 14.75 -35.38 0.95
N VAL A 133 14.70 -36.43 1.77
CA VAL A 133 13.54 -36.73 2.62
C VAL A 133 13.90 -36.39 4.07
N GLY A 134 13.21 -35.42 4.67
CA GLY A 134 13.55 -34.87 5.98
C GLY A 134 13.42 -33.35 5.99
N ASP A 135 13.62 -32.75 7.15
CA ASP A 135 13.41 -31.32 7.36
C ASP A 135 14.73 -30.55 7.38
N ILE A 136 14.66 -29.27 7.00
CA ILE A 136 15.76 -28.32 7.15
C ILE A 136 15.33 -27.27 8.17
N ARG A 137 15.99 -27.25 9.33
CA ARG A 137 15.66 -26.37 10.44
C ARG A 137 16.84 -25.48 10.83
N ILE A 138 16.70 -24.17 10.72
CA ILE A 138 17.57 -23.21 11.41
C ILE A 138 16.86 -22.80 12.70
N GLU A 139 17.43 -23.16 13.85
CA GLU A 139 16.87 -22.85 15.16
C GLU A 139 17.12 -21.38 15.53
N SER A 140 16.44 -20.86 16.54
CA SER A 140 16.54 -19.45 16.95
C SER A 140 17.94 -18.98 17.36
N SER A 141 18.84 -19.90 17.76
CA SER A 141 20.25 -19.60 18.04
C SER A 141 21.17 -19.74 16.83
N GLY A 142 20.67 -20.31 15.73
CA GLY A 142 21.42 -20.52 14.51
C GLY A 142 21.74 -19.20 13.81
N SER A 143 22.94 -19.12 13.23
CA SER A 143 23.32 -17.99 12.39
C SER A 143 24.10 -18.45 11.16
N ILE A 144 23.81 -17.85 10.01
CA ILE A 144 24.49 -18.10 8.75
C ILE A 144 24.95 -16.76 8.18
N LYS A 145 26.26 -16.59 8.03
CA LYS A 145 26.88 -15.43 7.39
C LYS A 145 27.67 -15.88 6.17
N VAL A 146 27.39 -15.30 5.01
CA VAL A 146 28.09 -15.61 3.76
C VAL A 146 28.47 -14.32 3.04
N GLU A 147 29.74 -14.18 2.69
CA GLU A 147 30.25 -13.11 1.83
C GLU A 147 30.72 -13.73 0.51
N GLY A 148 30.33 -13.17 -0.63
CA GLY A 148 30.74 -13.60 -1.97
C GLY A 148 29.65 -13.34 -3.02
N ASN A 149 30.04 -13.21 -4.29
CA ASN A 149 29.08 -13.05 -5.40
C ASN A 149 28.41 -14.40 -5.75
N ASN A 150 27.25 -14.41 -6.40
CA ASN A 150 26.49 -15.63 -6.76
C ASN A 150 26.38 -16.64 -5.60
N SER A 151 26.23 -16.13 -4.38
CA SER A 151 26.34 -16.89 -3.13
C SER A 151 25.02 -16.91 -2.39
N SER A 152 24.88 -17.82 -1.43
CA SER A 152 23.65 -17.88 -0.64
C SER A 152 23.82 -18.33 0.80
N GLY A 153 22.88 -17.91 1.65
CA GLY A 153 22.81 -18.40 3.03
C GLY A 153 22.32 -19.84 3.04
N LEU A 154 21.15 -20.08 2.46
CA LEU A 154 20.53 -21.40 2.32
C LEU A 154 19.96 -21.55 0.91
N THR A 155 20.40 -22.57 0.19
CA THR A 155 19.86 -22.90 -1.13
C THR A 155 19.39 -24.35 -1.20
N VAL A 156 18.19 -24.57 -1.73
CA VAL A 156 17.56 -25.88 -1.94
C VAL A 156 17.34 -26.10 -3.45
N GLU A 157 18.24 -26.85 -4.09
CA GLU A 157 18.20 -27.13 -5.54
C GLU A 157 17.56 -28.49 -5.85
N ALA A 158 17.82 -29.49 -5.00
CA ALA A 158 17.13 -30.76 -5.08
C ALA A 158 15.72 -30.62 -4.48
N PRO A 159 14.72 -31.41 -4.94
CA PRO A 159 13.43 -31.44 -4.26
C PRO A 159 13.56 -31.79 -2.77
N LEU A 160 12.72 -31.21 -1.92
CA LEU A 160 12.64 -31.47 -0.49
C LEU A 160 11.29 -32.13 -0.17
N THR A 161 11.33 -33.37 0.29
CA THR A 161 10.17 -34.03 0.91
C THR A 161 10.23 -33.83 2.41
N GLY A 162 9.73 -32.69 2.86
CA GLY A 162 9.77 -32.21 4.24
C GLY A 162 9.54 -30.70 4.31
N ASP A 163 9.71 -30.14 5.50
CA ASP A 163 9.54 -28.71 5.78
C ASP A 163 10.87 -27.94 5.72
N LEU A 164 10.79 -26.68 5.33
CA LEU A 164 11.87 -25.71 5.44
C LEU A 164 11.52 -24.69 6.53
N PHE A 165 12.26 -24.67 7.63
CA PHE A 165 11.93 -23.85 8.79
C PHE A 165 13.13 -23.03 9.27
N SER A 166 13.02 -21.70 9.28
CA SER A 166 14.11 -20.80 9.66
C SER A 166 13.71 -19.80 10.75
N GLN A 167 14.23 -20.00 11.97
CA GLN A 167 14.13 -19.07 13.11
C GLN A 167 15.41 -18.26 13.35
N GLY A 168 16.55 -18.71 12.82
CA GLY A 168 17.86 -18.07 13.03
C GLY A 168 18.13 -16.89 12.09
N GLN A 169 19.31 -16.30 12.23
CA GLN A 169 19.72 -15.15 11.40
C GLN A 169 20.47 -15.61 10.14
N ILE A 170 20.12 -15.05 8.99
CA ILE A 170 20.84 -15.27 7.72
C ILE A 170 21.26 -13.91 7.15
N SER A 171 22.54 -13.74 6.85
CA SER A 171 23.08 -12.53 6.23
C SER A 171 24.02 -12.87 5.09
N VAL A 172 23.75 -12.32 3.91
CA VAL A 172 24.55 -12.54 2.71
C VAL A 172 24.97 -11.20 2.11
N VAL A 173 26.25 -11.08 1.74
CA VAL A 173 26.82 -9.87 1.14
C VAL A 173 27.55 -10.25 -0.15
N GLY A 174 27.22 -9.58 -1.24
CA GLY A 174 27.75 -9.80 -2.58
C GLY A 174 26.68 -9.67 -3.66
N ASN A 175 27.10 -9.57 -4.92
CA ASN A 175 26.20 -9.43 -6.06
C ASN A 175 25.57 -10.78 -6.45
N ASP A 176 24.36 -10.75 -6.99
CA ASP A 176 23.58 -11.90 -7.42
C ASP A 176 23.38 -12.94 -6.29
N THR A 177 23.22 -12.45 -5.06
CA THR A 177 23.14 -13.30 -3.86
C THR A 177 21.72 -13.57 -3.41
N TYR A 178 21.57 -14.63 -2.61
CA TYR A 178 20.30 -15.03 -2.02
C TYR A 178 20.41 -15.31 -0.52
N GLY A 179 19.53 -14.74 0.30
CA GLY A 179 19.42 -15.17 1.70
C GLY A 179 18.94 -16.63 1.80
N ILE A 180 17.72 -16.88 1.35
CA ILE A 180 17.12 -18.21 1.17
C ILE A 180 16.68 -18.35 -0.29
N HIS A 181 17.04 -19.45 -0.95
CA HIS A 181 16.64 -19.71 -2.34
C HIS A 181 16.21 -21.15 -2.56
N THR A 182 14.99 -21.37 -3.04
CA THR A 182 14.47 -22.70 -3.35
C THR A 182 14.19 -22.79 -4.84
N THR A 183 14.90 -23.67 -5.55
CA THR A 183 14.63 -24.01 -6.95
C THR A 183 14.08 -25.43 -7.11
N GLY A 184 14.37 -26.30 -6.16
CA GLY A 184 13.72 -27.60 -6.01
C GLY A 184 12.34 -27.46 -5.38
N ASP A 185 11.42 -28.34 -5.76
CA ASP A 185 10.06 -28.38 -5.21
C ASP A 185 10.07 -28.86 -3.75
N ILE A 186 9.22 -28.28 -2.91
CA ILE A 186 9.09 -28.58 -1.48
C ILE A 186 7.68 -29.11 -1.21
N THR A 187 7.58 -30.31 -0.62
CA THR A 187 6.26 -30.91 -0.33
C THR A 187 5.60 -30.38 0.95
N GLY A 188 6.38 -29.79 1.84
CA GLY A 188 5.95 -29.24 3.12
C GLY A 188 5.77 -27.73 3.10
N ASP A 189 5.72 -27.13 4.28
CA ASP A 189 5.68 -25.68 4.48
C ASP A 189 7.07 -25.06 4.35
N VAL A 190 7.11 -23.79 3.93
CA VAL A 190 8.29 -22.93 4.05
C VAL A 190 7.99 -21.84 5.07
N THR A 191 8.65 -21.89 6.22
CA THR A 191 8.43 -20.96 7.33
C THR A 191 9.70 -20.15 7.65
N VAL A 192 9.60 -18.83 7.63
CA VAL A 192 10.70 -17.90 7.93
C VAL A 192 10.29 -16.95 9.07
N LEU A 193 10.76 -17.24 10.28
CA LEU A 193 10.54 -16.45 11.50
C LEU A 193 11.77 -15.59 11.84
N GLY A 194 12.97 -16.06 11.48
CA GLY A 194 14.23 -15.35 11.71
C GLY A 194 14.50 -14.21 10.71
N SER A 195 15.50 -13.39 11.00
CA SER A 195 15.88 -12.29 10.11
C SER A 195 16.73 -12.76 8.93
N VAL A 196 16.39 -12.31 7.72
CA VAL A 196 17.15 -12.54 6.49
C VAL A 196 17.59 -11.19 5.90
N SER A 197 18.89 -11.03 5.60
CA SER A 197 19.41 -9.86 4.87
C SER A 197 20.23 -10.29 3.65
N ALA A 198 20.03 -9.63 2.51
CA ALA A 198 20.90 -9.75 1.36
C ALA A 198 21.32 -8.37 0.86
N VAL A 199 22.63 -8.14 0.69
CA VAL A 199 23.20 -6.85 0.30
C VAL A 199 24.10 -7.02 -0.92
N GLY A 200 23.84 -6.24 -1.96
CA GLY A 200 24.61 -6.23 -3.21
C GLY A 200 23.72 -6.07 -4.44
N GLU A 201 24.35 -5.93 -5.61
CA GLU A 201 23.61 -5.84 -6.88
C GLU A 201 22.76 -7.10 -7.09
N ASN A 202 21.49 -6.96 -7.49
CA ASN A 202 20.53 -8.05 -7.69
C ASN A 202 20.31 -8.98 -6.48
N ALA A 203 20.77 -8.60 -5.28
CA ALA A 203 20.64 -9.42 -4.09
C ALA A 203 19.17 -9.60 -3.68
N THR A 204 18.74 -10.84 -3.48
CA THR A 204 17.36 -11.22 -3.13
C THR A 204 17.31 -11.83 -1.74
N GLY A 205 16.34 -11.45 -0.91
CA GLY A 205 16.24 -11.92 0.47
C GLY A 205 15.78 -13.38 0.53
N VAL A 206 14.51 -13.61 0.19
CA VAL A 206 13.90 -14.94 0.09
C VAL A 206 13.35 -15.13 -1.31
N ALA A 207 13.83 -16.15 -2.02
CA ALA A 207 13.38 -16.50 -3.37
C ALA A 207 12.80 -17.92 -3.39
N ILE A 208 11.51 -18.03 -3.69
CA ILE A 208 10.78 -19.29 -3.84
C ILE A 208 10.49 -19.50 -5.32
N ASP A 209 11.39 -20.18 -6.03
CA ASP A 209 11.31 -20.43 -7.47
C ASP A 209 10.80 -21.85 -7.80
N GLY A 210 11.03 -22.81 -6.90
CA GLY A 210 10.44 -24.16 -6.92
C GLY A 210 9.00 -24.17 -6.40
N ALA A 211 8.22 -25.19 -6.75
CA ALA A 211 6.85 -25.31 -6.24
C ALA A 211 6.84 -25.65 -4.75
N VAL A 212 5.83 -25.19 -4.01
CA VAL A 212 5.59 -25.51 -2.61
C VAL A 212 4.18 -26.09 -2.47
N ASP A 213 4.06 -27.33 -2.00
CA ASP A 213 2.75 -27.97 -1.77
C ASP A 213 2.08 -27.44 -0.49
N GLY A 214 2.89 -27.08 0.52
CA GLY A 214 2.43 -26.40 1.73
C GLY A 214 2.21 -24.89 1.52
N ALA A 215 2.21 -24.16 2.63
CA ALA A 215 2.16 -22.70 2.65
C ALA A 215 3.56 -22.09 2.74
N VAL A 216 3.70 -20.85 2.25
CA VAL A 216 4.86 -20.00 2.54
C VAL A 216 4.46 -19.00 3.63
N LYS A 217 5.04 -19.13 4.82
CA LYS A 217 4.77 -18.32 6.01
C LYS A 217 5.99 -17.48 6.37
N ILE A 218 5.89 -16.16 6.31
CA ILE A 218 6.98 -15.26 6.69
C ILE A 218 6.50 -14.37 7.83
N GLN A 219 7.15 -14.46 8.98
CA GLN A 219 6.92 -13.60 10.15
C GLN A 219 8.18 -12.81 10.55
N GLY A 220 9.34 -13.19 10.00
CA GLY A 220 10.61 -12.53 10.25
C GLY A 220 10.82 -11.25 9.44
N ALA A 221 11.94 -10.58 9.73
CA ALA A 221 12.39 -9.44 8.94
C ALA A 221 13.16 -9.91 7.70
N VAL A 222 12.79 -9.43 6.50
CA VAL A 222 13.53 -9.70 5.26
C VAL A 222 13.92 -8.37 4.63
N ASN A 223 15.22 -8.08 4.55
CA ASN A 223 15.74 -6.81 4.05
C ASN A 223 16.67 -7.02 2.86
N THR A 224 16.47 -6.24 1.79
CA THR A 224 17.36 -6.20 0.63
C THR A 224 17.74 -4.78 0.24
N THR A 225 18.97 -4.64 -0.25
CA THR A 225 19.47 -3.38 -0.81
C THR A 225 20.69 -3.68 -1.69
N GLY A 226 20.84 -2.92 -2.78
CA GLY A 226 22.12 -2.82 -3.48
C GLY A 226 22.95 -1.64 -2.98
N TYR A 227 22.33 -0.71 -2.24
CA TYR A 227 22.99 0.48 -1.75
C TYR A 227 23.89 0.21 -0.56
N ARG A 228 25.00 0.96 -0.50
CA ARG A 228 25.85 1.04 0.68
C ARG A 228 25.19 1.82 1.81
N TYR A 229 24.39 2.83 1.45
CA TYR A 229 23.61 3.66 2.38
C TYR A 229 22.12 3.58 2.04
N THR A 230 21.32 3.08 2.98
CA THR A 230 19.83 3.00 2.86
C THR A 230 19.12 4.28 3.29
N THR A 231 19.89 5.29 3.70
CA THR A 231 19.43 6.67 3.93
C THR A 231 20.36 7.57 3.16
N ALA A 232 19.82 8.37 2.25
CA ALA A 232 20.62 9.29 1.44
C ALA A 232 21.42 10.24 2.36
N PRO A 233 22.75 10.34 2.17
CA PRO A 233 23.55 11.36 2.83
C PRO A 233 23.05 12.77 2.49
N PRO A 234 23.33 13.78 3.33
CA PRO A 234 22.99 15.15 3.01
C PRO A 234 23.77 15.64 1.79
N SER A 235 23.19 16.59 1.03
CA SER A 235 23.95 17.33 0.01
C SER A 235 25.06 18.18 0.62
N LYS A 236 26.15 18.38 -0.13
CA LYS A 236 27.25 19.28 0.24
C LYS A 236 26.72 20.68 0.54
N PRO A 237 27.18 21.34 1.62
CA PRO A 237 26.76 22.70 1.93
C PRO A 237 27.16 23.66 0.81
N THR A 238 26.23 24.50 0.36
CA THR A 238 26.51 25.51 -0.69
C THR A 238 27.35 26.68 -0.19
N THR A 239 27.54 26.82 1.13
CA THR A 239 28.38 27.83 1.76
C THR A 239 29.12 27.25 2.97
N GLY A 240 30.40 27.61 3.12
CA GLY A 240 31.27 27.03 4.14
C GLY A 240 32.06 25.83 3.61
N GLU A 241 33.03 25.35 4.38
CA GLU A 241 33.78 24.14 4.03
C GLU A 241 32.97 22.91 4.43
N PRO A 242 32.92 21.85 3.59
CA PRO A 242 32.43 20.55 4.00
C PRO A 242 33.13 20.08 5.27
N ARG A 243 32.39 19.44 6.17
CA ARG A 243 32.98 18.77 7.33
C ARG A 243 33.91 17.65 6.86
N GLU A 244 35.18 17.73 7.25
CA GLU A 244 36.18 16.70 6.99
C GLU A 244 35.70 15.33 7.52
N GLY A 245 35.74 14.31 6.66
CA GLY A 245 35.32 12.94 6.97
C GLY A 245 33.80 12.72 7.06
N ALA A 246 32.97 13.62 6.52
CA ALA A 246 31.53 13.39 6.37
C ALA A 246 31.21 13.01 4.92
N THR A 247 30.43 11.94 4.75
CA THR A 247 29.87 11.51 3.46
C THR A 247 28.75 12.46 3.02
N TYR A 248 28.79 12.89 1.77
CA TYR A 248 27.72 13.69 1.14
C TYR A 248 27.15 12.99 -0.09
N LEU A 249 25.97 13.41 -0.53
CA LEU A 249 25.32 12.82 -1.70
C LEU A 249 26.19 12.89 -2.97
N GLU A 250 26.94 13.98 -3.14
CA GLU A 250 27.82 14.21 -4.28
C GLU A 250 29.22 13.59 -4.12
N ASN A 251 29.41 12.74 -3.11
CA ASN A 251 30.57 11.85 -3.03
C ASN A 251 30.27 10.48 -3.63
N LEU A 252 29.03 10.00 -3.44
CA LEU A 252 28.65 8.63 -3.77
C LEU A 252 29.04 8.25 -5.20
N ASP A 253 29.73 7.14 -5.31
CA ASP A 253 30.15 6.53 -6.56
C ASP A 253 29.14 5.49 -7.06
N ASP A 254 29.36 4.95 -8.26
CA ASP A 254 28.45 3.96 -8.88
C ASP A 254 28.27 2.71 -8.00
N ASP A 255 29.30 2.30 -7.24
CA ASP A 255 29.24 1.14 -6.36
C ASP A 255 28.51 1.41 -5.02
N ASP A 256 28.16 2.65 -4.71
CA ASP A 256 27.25 2.99 -3.60
C ASP A 256 25.77 2.93 -3.99
N LEU A 257 25.50 3.04 -5.28
CA LEU A 257 24.18 3.23 -5.89
C LEU A 257 23.67 1.98 -6.63
N LEU A 258 24.30 0.81 -6.41
CA LEU A 258 23.87 -0.45 -7.01
C LEU A 258 22.42 -0.78 -6.64
N GLN A 259 21.72 -1.47 -7.53
CA GLN A 259 20.32 -1.84 -7.32
C GLN A 259 20.23 -3.27 -6.79
N GLY A 260 19.53 -3.44 -5.65
CA GLY A 260 19.22 -4.75 -5.10
C GLY A 260 18.10 -5.44 -5.88
N GLY A 261 17.87 -6.71 -5.57
CA GLY A 261 16.68 -7.45 -6.01
C GLY A 261 15.54 -7.37 -4.98
N PRO A 262 14.43 -8.10 -5.24
CA PRO A 262 13.30 -8.12 -4.33
C PRO A 262 13.64 -8.66 -2.94
N ALA A 263 12.98 -8.15 -1.91
CA ALA A 263 13.12 -8.72 -0.58
C ALA A 263 12.54 -10.14 -0.53
N VAL A 264 11.35 -10.32 -1.10
CA VAL A 264 10.72 -11.62 -1.30
C VAL A 264 10.30 -11.79 -2.76
N ARG A 265 10.71 -12.90 -3.38
CA ARG A 265 10.30 -13.31 -4.73
C ARG A 265 9.58 -14.65 -4.66
N ILE A 266 8.39 -14.71 -5.24
CA ILE A 266 7.62 -15.94 -5.46
C ILE A 266 7.50 -16.17 -6.97
N ALA A 267 8.29 -17.10 -7.48
CA ALA A 267 8.33 -17.51 -8.88
C ALA A 267 8.02 -19.02 -9.06
N GLY A 268 7.54 -19.69 -8.01
CA GLY A 268 6.97 -21.04 -8.04
C GLY A 268 5.49 -21.06 -7.64
N ASP A 269 4.79 -22.13 -8.00
CA ASP A 269 3.42 -22.39 -7.51
C ASP A 269 3.46 -22.60 -5.98
N VAL A 270 2.47 -22.09 -5.25
CA VAL A 270 2.33 -22.32 -3.80
C VAL A 270 0.91 -22.76 -3.51
N THR A 271 0.73 -24.06 -3.28
CA THR A 271 -0.60 -24.66 -3.13
C THR A 271 -1.30 -24.16 -1.87
N GLY A 272 -0.57 -23.99 -0.76
CA GLY A 272 -1.08 -23.43 0.49
C GLY A 272 -0.99 -21.91 0.59
N GLY A 273 -0.81 -21.18 -0.52
CA GLY A 273 -0.75 -19.72 -0.52
C GLY A 273 0.45 -19.10 0.21
N VAL A 274 0.50 -17.78 0.23
CA VAL A 274 1.58 -17.00 0.84
C VAL A 274 1.00 -16.06 1.90
N VAL A 275 1.56 -16.07 3.10
CA VAL A 275 1.19 -15.18 4.20
C VAL A 275 2.40 -14.50 4.81
N PHE A 276 2.33 -13.17 4.89
CA PHE A 276 3.21 -12.35 5.72
C PHE A 276 2.52 -12.13 7.05
N ASP A 277 2.80 -13.00 8.02
CA ASP A 277 1.98 -13.15 9.21
C ASP A 277 2.44 -12.27 10.38
N GLY A 278 1.64 -12.26 11.44
CA GLY A 278 1.94 -11.67 12.73
C GLY A 278 1.18 -12.37 13.83
N PRO A 279 1.56 -12.15 15.11
CA PRO A 279 0.94 -12.84 16.22
C PRO A 279 -0.55 -12.52 16.32
N PRO A 280 -1.37 -13.42 16.88
CA PRO A 280 -2.80 -13.24 16.98
C PRO A 280 -3.12 -11.99 17.82
N PRO A 281 -4.19 -11.25 17.47
CA PRO A 281 -4.55 -10.00 18.14
C PRO A 281 -4.69 -10.22 19.65
N PRO A 282 -4.42 -9.19 20.49
CA PRO A 282 -4.58 -9.31 21.93
C PRO A 282 -5.97 -9.83 22.30
N LEU A 283 -6.04 -10.70 23.31
CA LEU A 283 -7.32 -11.20 23.81
C LEU A 283 -8.17 -10.03 24.33
N PRO A 284 -9.49 -10.04 24.10
CA PRO A 284 -10.39 -9.09 24.74
C PRO A 284 -10.44 -9.31 26.25
N ASP A 285 -10.85 -8.28 27.01
CA ASP A 285 -10.90 -8.31 28.48
C ASP A 285 -11.81 -9.43 29.03
N ASP A 286 -12.83 -9.83 28.26
CA ASP A 286 -13.80 -10.87 28.59
C ASP A 286 -13.46 -12.26 28.04
N ALA A 287 -12.25 -12.45 27.49
CA ALA A 287 -11.76 -13.74 27.03
C ALA A 287 -11.86 -14.81 28.11
N THR A 288 -12.29 -16.00 27.70
CA THR A 288 -12.45 -17.18 28.54
C THR A 288 -11.10 -17.68 29.08
N GLU A 289 -11.13 -18.47 30.15
CA GLU A 289 -9.93 -19.07 30.71
C GLU A 289 -9.33 -20.15 29.80
N GLU A 290 -10.13 -20.68 28.86
CA GLU A 290 -9.71 -21.56 27.78
C GLU A 290 -8.89 -20.80 26.74
N GLU A 291 -9.39 -19.66 26.24
CA GLU A 291 -8.67 -18.81 25.26
C GLU A 291 -7.34 -18.30 25.81
N LYS A 292 -7.25 -17.97 27.10
CA LYS A 292 -6.01 -17.54 27.75
C LYS A 292 -4.95 -18.64 27.90
N LYS A 293 -5.36 -19.92 27.83
CA LYS A 293 -4.45 -21.07 27.94
C LYS A 293 -4.02 -21.61 26.59
N ASP A 294 -4.70 -21.19 25.52
CA ASP A 294 -4.31 -21.56 24.18
C ASP A 294 -2.96 -20.89 23.86
N THR A 295 -1.97 -21.69 23.51
CA THR A 295 -0.59 -21.24 23.26
C THR A 295 -0.32 -21.02 21.77
N ASP A 296 -1.31 -21.26 20.93
CA ASP A 296 -1.33 -21.12 19.47
C ASP A 296 -2.78 -20.71 19.09
N ARG A 297 -3.10 -19.44 19.33
CA ARG A 297 -4.50 -18.94 19.36
C ARG A 297 -5.13 -18.88 17.99
N ASP A 298 -4.35 -18.61 16.95
CA ASP A 298 -4.78 -18.61 15.56
C ASP A 298 -4.57 -19.95 14.85
N LYS A 299 -3.89 -20.91 15.50
CA LYS A 299 -3.74 -22.30 15.04
C LYS A 299 -2.97 -22.39 13.74
N ASP A 300 -1.99 -21.50 13.57
CA ASP A 300 -1.14 -21.46 12.39
C ASP A 300 0.01 -22.50 12.46
N GLY A 301 0.14 -23.17 13.62
CA GLY A 301 1.14 -24.19 13.93
C GLY A 301 2.42 -23.64 14.56
N ILE A 302 2.49 -22.33 14.81
CA ILE A 302 3.59 -21.63 15.45
C ILE A 302 3.08 -21.14 16.82
N PRO A 303 3.73 -21.52 17.93
CA PRO A 303 3.30 -21.04 19.24
C PRO A 303 3.40 -19.52 19.34
N ASP A 304 2.37 -18.83 19.86
CA ASP A 304 2.28 -17.38 20.03
C ASP A 304 3.56 -16.72 20.60
N ALA A 305 4.25 -17.43 21.51
CA ALA A 305 5.47 -16.94 22.16
C ALA A 305 6.70 -16.93 21.24
N GLN A 306 6.63 -17.57 20.08
CA GLN A 306 7.69 -17.65 19.06
C GLN A 306 7.41 -16.77 17.85
N GLU A 307 6.21 -16.19 17.78
CA GLU A 307 5.78 -15.40 16.65
C GLU A 307 6.36 -13.98 16.67
N THR A 308 6.53 -13.45 15.47
CA THR A 308 6.88 -12.05 15.24
C THR A 308 6.01 -11.48 14.13
N THR A 309 6.05 -10.17 13.92
CA THR A 309 5.33 -9.55 12.80
C THR A 309 6.27 -9.40 11.60
N ALA A 310 5.84 -9.87 10.43
CA ALA A 310 6.61 -9.78 9.20
C ALA A 310 7.04 -8.34 8.90
N ALA A 311 8.32 -8.15 8.54
CA ALA A 311 8.88 -6.86 8.18
C ALA A 311 9.71 -6.98 6.90
N ILE A 312 9.08 -6.74 5.75
CA ILE A 312 9.68 -6.91 4.43
C ILE A 312 10.11 -5.55 3.89
N ARG A 313 11.40 -5.37 3.58
CA ARG A 313 11.95 -4.10 3.10
C ARG A 313 12.86 -4.25 1.91
N SER A 314 12.62 -3.46 0.86
CA SER A 314 13.54 -3.26 -0.26
C SER A 314 13.95 -1.81 -0.36
N PHE A 315 15.26 -1.55 -0.44
CA PHE A 315 15.81 -0.24 -0.76
C PHE A 315 16.39 -0.31 -2.17
N GLY A 316 15.70 0.30 -3.14
CA GLY A 316 16.06 0.30 -4.55
C GLY A 316 14.86 0.22 -5.49
N GLY A 317 15.16 0.07 -6.78
CA GLY A 317 14.16 -0.02 -7.84
C GLY A 317 13.37 -1.34 -7.89
N ALA A 318 13.85 -2.37 -7.19
CA ALA A 318 13.19 -3.68 -7.17
C ALA A 318 12.01 -3.71 -6.18
N PRO A 319 10.92 -4.44 -6.50
CA PRO A 319 9.78 -4.56 -5.59
C PRO A 319 10.14 -5.18 -4.24
N ALA A 320 9.53 -4.76 -3.14
CA ALA A 320 9.74 -5.46 -1.86
C ALA A 320 9.20 -6.89 -1.90
N VAL A 321 8.01 -7.08 -2.46
CA VAL A 321 7.45 -8.40 -2.76
C VAL A 321 7.14 -8.50 -4.26
N LEU A 322 7.70 -9.52 -4.92
CA LEU A 322 7.43 -9.86 -6.30
C LEU A 322 6.78 -11.24 -6.40
N VAL A 323 5.58 -11.32 -6.95
CA VAL A 323 4.92 -12.57 -7.33
C VAL A 323 4.84 -12.62 -8.85
N GLY A 324 5.65 -13.47 -9.48
CA GLY A 324 5.69 -13.59 -10.93
C GLY A 324 6.92 -14.33 -11.43
N SER A 325 6.84 -14.77 -12.68
CA SER A 325 7.95 -15.41 -13.40
C SER A 325 7.94 -15.01 -14.87
N ALA A 326 9.11 -15.08 -15.50
CA ALA A 326 9.26 -14.95 -16.95
C ALA A 326 9.12 -16.32 -17.66
N ASP A 327 9.30 -17.42 -16.92
CA ASP A 327 9.49 -18.76 -17.49
C ASP A 327 8.25 -19.65 -17.39
N LYS A 328 7.45 -19.50 -16.34
CA LYS A 328 6.24 -20.30 -16.09
C LYS A 328 5.10 -19.49 -15.49
N ALA A 329 3.87 -19.98 -15.65
CA ALA A 329 2.72 -19.46 -14.94
C ALA A 329 2.84 -19.77 -13.43
N ILE A 330 2.28 -18.88 -12.61
CA ILE A 330 2.29 -18.98 -11.14
C ILE A 330 0.86 -19.07 -10.62
N ASN A 331 0.60 -20.02 -9.73
CA ASN A 331 -0.65 -20.19 -9.03
C ASN A 331 -0.40 -20.19 -7.52
N LEU A 332 -1.07 -19.26 -6.82
CA LEU A 332 -1.15 -19.26 -5.37
C LEU A 332 -2.54 -19.77 -4.97
N GLY A 333 -2.58 -20.95 -4.35
CA GLY A 333 -3.80 -21.46 -3.71
C GLY A 333 -4.11 -20.68 -2.43
N PRO A 334 -5.28 -20.90 -1.79
CA PRO A 334 -5.65 -20.14 -0.61
C PRO A 334 -4.79 -20.53 0.60
N VAL A 335 -4.42 -19.56 1.43
CA VAL A 335 -3.71 -19.77 2.71
C VAL A 335 -4.53 -20.66 3.66
N GLY A 336 -5.84 -20.49 3.66
CA GLY A 336 -6.75 -21.28 4.46
C GLY A 336 -8.19 -21.22 3.97
N THR A 337 -9.13 -21.05 4.90
CA THR A 337 -10.57 -20.97 4.61
C THR A 337 -11.17 -19.73 5.26
N GLY A 338 -12.39 -19.36 4.88
CA GLY A 338 -13.06 -18.19 5.47
C GLY A 338 -12.29 -16.90 5.18
N ASP A 339 -11.87 -16.19 6.23
CA ASP A 339 -11.09 -14.95 6.10
C ASP A 339 -9.69 -15.16 5.50
N ASP A 340 -9.17 -16.38 5.54
CA ASP A 340 -7.86 -16.76 4.98
C ASP A 340 -7.98 -17.40 3.59
N ALA A 341 -9.15 -17.35 2.95
CA ALA A 341 -9.38 -17.92 1.61
C ALA A 341 -8.76 -17.07 0.47
N TYR A 342 -7.55 -16.56 0.67
CA TYR A 342 -6.81 -15.70 -0.25
C TYR A 342 -5.43 -16.29 -0.52
N GLY A 343 -4.91 -16.10 -1.74
CA GLY A 343 -3.62 -16.65 -2.15
C GLY A 343 -2.44 -15.82 -1.70
N LEU A 344 -2.68 -14.55 -1.37
CA LEU A 344 -1.71 -13.67 -0.76
C LEU A 344 -2.35 -12.88 0.39
N ILE A 345 -1.79 -13.02 1.60
CA ILE A 345 -2.24 -12.29 2.79
C ILE A 345 -1.06 -11.50 3.36
N ASN A 346 -1.28 -10.22 3.66
CA ASN A 346 -0.35 -9.40 4.42
C ASN A 346 -0.98 -8.98 5.76
N ARG A 347 -0.43 -9.46 6.87
CA ARG A 347 -0.72 -9.02 8.24
C ARG A 347 0.44 -8.23 8.85
N GLY A 348 1.62 -8.24 8.22
CA GLY A 348 2.80 -7.48 8.65
C GLY A 348 3.00 -6.16 7.90
N SER A 349 4.27 -5.73 7.83
CA SER A 349 4.68 -4.51 7.11
C SER A 349 5.50 -4.86 5.87
N ILE A 350 5.12 -4.30 4.72
CA ILE A 350 5.85 -4.37 3.45
C ILE A 350 6.22 -2.94 3.05
N GLU A 351 7.51 -2.68 2.83
CA GLU A 351 8.05 -1.35 2.57
C GLU A 351 9.02 -1.37 1.38
N ALA A 352 8.83 -0.46 0.42
CA ALA A 352 9.78 -0.20 -0.65
C ALA A 352 10.20 1.26 -0.68
N ALA A 353 11.51 1.50 -0.76
CA ALA A 353 12.08 2.84 -0.76
C ALA A 353 13.05 3.06 -1.93
N GLY A 354 12.65 3.91 -2.88
CA GLY A 354 13.52 4.53 -3.88
C GLY A 354 14.28 5.68 -3.22
N VAL A 355 15.38 5.34 -2.54
CA VAL A 355 16.14 6.25 -1.67
C VAL A 355 16.76 7.41 -2.45
N TYR A 356 17.26 7.12 -3.65
CA TYR A 356 17.98 8.07 -4.49
C TYR A 356 17.10 8.67 -5.59
N LYS A 357 17.58 9.75 -6.19
CA LYS A 357 16.90 10.51 -7.25
C LYS A 357 16.54 9.58 -8.42
N ASP A 358 15.35 9.76 -8.99
CA ASP A 358 14.85 9.06 -10.17
C ASP A 358 14.81 7.52 -10.04
N VAL A 359 14.75 7.01 -8.80
CA VAL A 359 14.56 5.58 -8.53
C VAL A 359 13.10 5.33 -8.14
N ASP A 360 12.41 4.56 -8.97
CA ASP A 360 11.04 4.13 -8.70
C ASP A 360 10.99 3.15 -7.52
N ALA A 361 9.84 3.08 -6.85
CA ALA A 361 9.64 2.15 -5.72
C ALA A 361 8.30 1.43 -5.85
N THR A 362 8.32 0.10 -5.74
CA THR A 362 7.10 -0.72 -5.71
C THR A 362 7.07 -1.61 -4.46
N ALA A 363 6.05 -1.52 -3.62
CA ALA A 363 6.02 -2.36 -2.41
C ALA A 363 5.60 -3.80 -2.75
N VAL A 364 4.48 -3.98 -3.46
CA VAL A 364 4.01 -5.30 -3.90
C VAL A 364 3.77 -5.28 -5.40
N GLN A 365 4.39 -6.20 -6.14
CA GLN A 365 4.12 -6.45 -7.55
C GLN A 365 3.61 -7.87 -7.77
N ILE A 366 2.50 -8.01 -8.49
CA ILE A 366 1.89 -9.28 -8.88
C ILE A 366 1.74 -9.32 -10.39
N GLY A 367 2.42 -10.24 -11.06
CA GLY A 367 2.43 -10.35 -12.53
C GLY A 367 3.22 -9.22 -13.21
N GLY A 368 2.97 -9.02 -14.51
CA GLY A 368 3.74 -8.09 -15.33
C GLY A 368 5.16 -8.57 -15.66
N THR A 369 5.50 -9.82 -15.36
CA THR A 369 6.84 -10.41 -15.55
C THR A 369 6.95 -11.28 -16.81
N GLY A 370 5.88 -11.40 -17.60
CA GLY A 370 5.85 -12.13 -18.88
C GLY A 370 4.94 -13.38 -18.88
N GLN A 371 4.66 -13.96 -17.72
CA GLN A 371 3.75 -15.11 -17.57
C GLN A 371 2.53 -14.76 -16.70
N SER A 372 1.51 -15.60 -16.76
CA SER A 372 0.29 -15.40 -15.96
C SER A 372 0.51 -15.70 -14.48
N VAL A 373 -0.17 -14.94 -13.62
CA VAL A 373 -0.19 -15.15 -12.17
C VAL A 373 -1.64 -15.25 -11.70
N THR A 374 -2.00 -16.29 -10.97
CA THR A 374 -3.37 -16.48 -10.45
C THR A 374 -3.35 -16.56 -8.93
N LEU A 375 -4.13 -15.71 -8.26
CA LEU A 375 -4.31 -15.73 -6.81
C LEU A 375 -5.72 -16.24 -6.50
N ALA A 376 -5.82 -17.38 -5.82
CA ALA A 376 -7.10 -17.84 -5.29
C ALA A 376 -7.66 -16.77 -4.33
N GLY A 377 -8.92 -16.34 -4.49
CA GLY A 377 -9.53 -15.27 -3.66
C GLY A 377 -8.96 -13.86 -3.88
N GLY A 378 -7.69 -13.73 -4.28
CA GLY A 378 -7.00 -12.48 -4.56
C GLY A 378 -6.00 -12.09 -3.47
N LEU A 379 -5.86 -10.79 -3.21
CA LEU A 379 -4.94 -10.20 -2.22
C LEU A 379 -5.74 -9.67 -1.02
N ARG A 380 -5.33 -10.02 0.20
CA ARG A 380 -5.86 -9.44 1.44
C ARG A 380 -4.77 -8.71 2.21
N ASN A 381 -4.91 -7.40 2.38
CA ASN A 381 -4.05 -6.57 3.21
C ASN A 381 -4.74 -6.21 4.53
N GLN A 382 -4.19 -6.69 5.63
CA GLN A 382 -4.59 -6.39 7.01
C GLN A 382 -3.50 -5.58 7.75
N GLY A 383 -2.26 -5.64 7.28
CA GLY A 383 -1.13 -4.86 7.79
C GLY A 383 -0.88 -3.57 6.99
N THR A 384 0.40 -3.22 6.81
CA THR A 384 0.80 -2.01 6.07
C THR A 384 1.56 -2.35 4.81
N ILE A 385 1.22 -1.69 3.70
CA ILE A 385 1.97 -1.71 2.44
C ILE A 385 2.35 -0.28 2.12
N THR A 386 3.65 0.04 2.11
CA THR A 386 4.15 1.41 1.95
C THR A 386 5.20 1.49 0.86
N SER A 387 5.06 2.43 -0.08
CA SER A 387 6.09 2.79 -1.05
C SER A 387 6.47 4.26 -0.92
N SER A 388 7.76 4.56 -1.05
CA SER A 388 8.26 5.93 -1.14
C SER A 388 9.34 6.06 -2.20
N ALA A 389 9.28 7.10 -3.03
CA ALA A 389 10.32 7.39 -4.02
C ALA A 389 10.74 8.86 -3.96
N ASN A 390 12.03 9.12 -4.14
CA ASN A 390 12.58 10.46 -4.33
C ASN A 390 12.71 10.73 -5.83
N THR A 391 11.87 11.61 -6.38
CA THR A 391 11.81 11.98 -7.80
C THR A 391 11.60 10.82 -8.78
N GLY A 392 11.24 9.62 -8.29
CA GLY A 392 10.69 8.53 -9.10
C GLY A 392 9.20 8.28 -8.84
N ASP A 393 8.66 7.31 -9.55
CA ASP A 393 7.30 6.80 -9.33
C ASP A 393 7.24 5.92 -8.06
N SER A 394 6.11 5.96 -7.37
CA SER A 394 5.91 5.23 -6.11
C SER A 394 4.62 4.46 -6.17
N THR A 395 4.68 3.13 -6.12
CA THR A 395 3.51 2.24 -6.20
C THR A 395 3.38 1.34 -4.98
N GLY A 396 2.25 1.42 -4.27
CA GLY A 396 1.96 0.54 -3.14
C GLY A 396 1.74 -0.90 -3.62
N VAL A 397 0.64 -1.11 -4.37
CA VAL A 397 0.30 -2.41 -4.96
C VAL A 397 0.19 -2.28 -6.48
N LEU A 398 0.98 -3.06 -7.21
CA LEU A 398 0.94 -3.19 -8.66
C LEU A 398 0.38 -4.56 -9.05
N ILE A 399 -0.75 -4.58 -9.75
CA ILE A 399 -1.26 -5.76 -10.46
C ILE A 399 -0.91 -5.61 -11.94
N GLY A 400 0.12 -6.32 -12.37
CA GLY A 400 0.65 -6.28 -13.72
C GLY A 400 -0.13 -7.14 -14.72
N ALA A 401 0.18 -6.95 -16.01
CA ALA A 401 -0.40 -7.73 -17.10
C ALA A 401 -0.28 -9.25 -16.85
N GLY A 402 -1.35 -9.99 -17.16
CA GLY A 402 -1.41 -11.45 -16.97
C GLY A 402 -1.73 -11.89 -15.54
N ALA A 403 -1.84 -10.98 -14.57
CA ALA A 403 -2.29 -11.30 -13.23
C ALA A 403 -3.82 -11.41 -13.15
N THR A 404 -4.31 -12.37 -12.38
CA THR A 404 -5.72 -12.53 -12.01
C THR A 404 -5.83 -12.58 -10.49
N ALA A 405 -6.46 -11.58 -9.91
CA ALA A 405 -6.73 -11.47 -8.48
C ALA A 405 -8.21 -11.11 -8.30
N PRO A 406 -9.11 -12.08 -8.04
CA PRO A 406 -10.56 -11.85 -8.03
C PRO A 406 -11.00 -10.67 -7.17
N SER A 407 -10.37 -10.49 -6.00
CA SER A 407 -10.60 -9.34 -5.13
C SER A 407 -9.28 -8.80 -4.56
N ILE A 408 -9.22 -7.49 -4.36
CA ILE A 408 -8.25 -6.85 -3.46
C ILE A 408 -9.04 -6.37 -2.24
N VAL A 409 -8.67 -6.85 -1.06
CA VAL A 409 -9.30 -6.48 0.20
C VAL A 409 -8.28 -5.76 1.06
N ASN A 410 -8.56 -4.51 1.43
CA ASN A 410 -7.74 -3.71 2.32
C ASN A 410 -8.51 -3.38 3.60
N SER A 411 -8.09 -3.97 4.72
CA SER A 411 -8.52 -3.55 6.07
C SER A 411 -7.40 -2.86 6.85
N GLY A 412 -6.17 -2.91 6.33
CA GLY A 412 -5.00 -2.22 6.88
C GLY A 412 -4.73 -0.89 6.16
N ALA A 413 -3.46 -0.59 5.90
CA ALA A 413 -3.05 0.62 5.19
C ALA A 413 -2.28 0.30 3.91
N ILE A 414 -2.62 0.99 2.83
CA ILE A 414 -1.83 1.05 1.59
C ILE A 414 -1.43 2.52 1.39
N GLN A 415 -0.13 2.79 1.32
CA GLN A 415 0.40 4.14 1.19
C GLN A 415 1.47 4.23 0.11
N SER A 416 1.36 5.23 -0.76
CA SER A 416 2.39 5.57 -1.74
C SER A 416 2.72 7.05 -1.67
N VAL A 417 4.01 7.39 -1.58
CA VAL A 417 4.49 8.77 -1.60
C VAL A 417 5.57 8.96 -2.66
N SER A 418 5.43 9.98 -3.50
CA SER A 418 6.51 10.47 -4.36
C SER A 418 6.88 11.89 -3.93
N ALA A 419 8.16 12.14 -3.69
CA ALA A 419 8.67 13.46 -3.33
C ALA A 419 9.49 14.04 -4.48
N GLY A 420 9.20 15.26 -4.91
CA GLY A 420 9.98 15.93 -5.96
C GLY A 420 9.15 16.83 -6.87
N SER A 421 9.84 17.71 -7.59
CA SER A 421 9.22 18.69 -8.50
C SER A 421 9.00 18.16 -9.93
N GLU A 422 9.21 16.87 -10.15
CA GLU A 422 9.04 16.19 -11.44
C GLU A 422 7.61 15.67 -11.60
N ALA A 423 7.24 15.30 -12.83
CA ALA A 423 5.90 14.82 -13.17
C ALA A 423 5.75 13.30 -12.92
N ASN A 424 6.03 12.88 -11.69
CA ASN A 424 5.98 11.47 -11.28
C ASN A 424 4.58 11.08 -10.80
N VAL A 425 4.36 9.79 -10.61
CA VAL A 425 3.11 9.23 -10.10
C VAL A 425 3.33 8.57 -8.75
N ALA A 426 2.51 8.95 -7.77
CA ALA A 426 2.31 8.17 -6.55
C ALA A 426 0.98 7.40 -6.69
N ALA A 427 1.05 6.07 -6.83
CA ALA A 427 -0.10 5.20 -6.99
C ALA A 427 -0.29 4.27 -5.78
N GLY A 428 -1.43 4.36 -5.09
CA GLY A 428 -1.72 3.47 -3.96
C GLY A 428 -1.91 2.03 -4.45
N VAL A 429 -2.90 1.84 -5.31
CA VAL A 429 -3.17 0.59 -6.03
C VAL A 429 -3.23 0.88 -7.53
N LEU A 430 -2.40 0.19 -8.31
CA LEU A 430 -2.31 0.30 -9.76
C LEU A 430 -2.63 -1.06 -10.39
N ILE A 431 -3.70 -1.11 -11.18
CA ILE A 431 -4.10 -2.30 -11.94
C ILE A 431 -3.84 -2.02 -13.42
N ASN A 432 -2.77 -2.59 -13.97
CA ASN A 432 -2.34 -2.32 -15.34
C ASN A 432 -3.22 -3.04 -16.37
N GLN A 433 -3.20 -2.54 -17.60
CA GLN A 433 -3.81 -3.22 -18.74
C GLN A 433 -3.39 -4.70 -18.82
N GLY A 434 -4.37 -5.58 -19.08
CA GLY A 434 -4.17 -7.02 -19.16
C GLY A 434 -4.17 -7.75 -17.81
N ALA A 435 -4.31 -7.05 -16.69
CA ALA A 435 -4.69 -7.63 -15.41
C ALA A 435 -6.20 -7.92 -15.34
N ASN A 436 -6.63 -8.77 -14.41
CA ASN A 436 -8.03 -9.07 -14.13
C ASN A 436 -8.31 -8.99 -12.63
N VAL A 437 -9.03 -7.95 -12.21
CA VAL A 437 -9.45 -7.72 -10.82
C VAL A 437 -10.93 -7.35 -10.83
N ALA A 438 -11.79 -8.14 -10.19
CA ALA A 438 -13.24 -7.92 -10.28
C ALA A 438 -13.75 -6.95 -9.21
N SER A 439 -13.19 -7.01 -7.99
CA SER A 439 -13.63 -6.21 -6.85
C SER A 439 -12.49 -5.59 -6.05
N PHE A 440 -12.72 -4.37 -5.57
CA PHE A 440 -11.92 -3.69 -4.57
C PHE A 440 -12.76 -3.46 -3.31
N VAL A 441 -12.27 -3.86 -2.14
CA VAL A 441 -12.94 -3.64 -0.86
C VAL A 441 -11.97 -2.93 0.08
N ASN A 442 -12.35 -1.76 0.56
CA ASN A 442 -11.55 -0.97 1.49
C ASN A 442 -12.34 -0.68 2.76
N SER A 443 -11.86 -1.20 3.89
CA SER A 443 -12.29 -0.84 5.24
C SER A 443 -11.20 -0.14 6.04
N GLY A 444 -9.96 -0.12 5.53
CA GLY A 444 -8.83 0.60 6.09
C GLY A 444 -8.54 1.90 5.35
N SER A 445 -7.27 2.18 5.08
CA SER A 445 -6.84 3.38 4.34
C SER A 445 -6.07 3.04 3.06
N VAL A 446 -6.35 3.80 2.01
CA VAL A 446 -5.56 3.87 0.77
C VAL A 446 -5.17 5.33 0.58
N THR A 447 -3.87 5.63 0.66
CA THR A 447 -3.39 7.00 0.57
C THR A 447 -2.31 7.15 -0.50
N ALA A 448 -2.50 8.07 -1.43
CA ALA A 448 -1.48 8.49 -2.38
C ALA A 448 -1.10 9.96 -2.14
N GLY A 449 0.19 10.22 -2.04
CA GLY A 449 0.73 11.55 -1.74
C GLY A 449 1.82 11.97 -2.71
N VAL A 450 1.75 13.21 -3.19
CA VAL A 450 2.87 13.86 -3.86
C VAL A 450 3.34 15.06 -3.05
N ASN A 451 4.61 15.06 -2.66
CA ASN A 451 5.29 16.21 -2.07
C ASN A 451 6.01 16.97 -3.18
N GLY A 452 5.26 17.80 -3.91
CA GLY A 452 5.69 18.45 -5.15
C GLY A 452 4.50 19.03 -5.91
N SER A 453 4.75 19.89 -6.90
CA SER A 453 3.65 20.57 -7.61
C SER A 453 3.22 19.91 -8.92
N LYS A 454 4.03 19.00 -9.50
CA LYS A 454 3.82 18.49 -10.87
C LYS A 454 3.36 17.04 -10.98
N GLY A 455 3.61 16.22 -9.96
CA GLY A 455 3.27 14.80 -9.98
C GLY A 455 1.79 14.52 -9.67
N ASP A 456 1.30 13.40 -10.15
CA ASP A 456 -0.05 12.92 -9.90
C ASP A 456 -0.08 12.01 -8.67
N ALA A 457 -1.02 12.25 -7.77
CA ALA A 457 -1.33 11.34 -6.67
C ALA A 457 -2.61 10.56 -7.03
N VAL A 458 -2.53 9.24 -7.15
CA VAL A 458 -3.68 8.38 -7.49
C VAL A 458 -3.86 7.25 -6.49
N ALA A 459 -4.92 7.28 -5.68
CA ALA A 459 -5.09 6.27 -4.62
C ALA A 459 -5.48 4.90 -5.18
N LEU A 460 -6.43 4.84 -6.13
CA LEU A 460 -6.79 3.64 -6.88
C LEU A 460 -6.84 3.96 -8.38
N ARG A 461 -6.04 3.27 -9.19
CA ARG A 461 -6.08 3.34 -10.65
C ARG A 461 -6.33 1.96 -11.26
N ASP A 462 -7.36 1.85 -12.09
CA ASP A 462 -7.63 0.68 -12.92
C ASP A 462 -7.53 1.03 -14.41
N GLU A 463 -6.38 0.68 -15.00
CA GLU A 463 -6.14 0.78 -16.44
C GLU A 463 -6.62 -0.48 -17.19
N SER A 464 -6.89 -1.58 -16.48
CA SER A 464 -7.41 -2.81 -17.07
C SER A 464 -8.87 -2.70 -17.49
N GLY A 465 -9.63 -1.84 -16.81
CA GLY A 465 -11.08 -1.70 -16.99
C GLY A 465 -11.85 -2.95 -16.55
N THR A 466 -11.30 -3.72 -15.61
CA THR A 466 -11.88 -4.99 -15.15
C THR A 466 -12.62 -4.89 -13.82
N LEU A 467 -12.40 -3.82 -13.04
CA LEU A 467 -13.17 -3.60 -11.82
C LEU A 467 -14.65 -3.45 -12.13
N THR A 468 -15.50 -4.11 -11.35
CA THR A 468 -16.97 -3.97 -11.44
C THR A 468 -17.57 -3.45 -10.15
N SER A 469 -16.86 -3.62 -9.03
CA SER A 469 -17.31 -3.18 -7.72
C SER A 469 -16.17 -2.60 -6.90
N ILE A 470 -16.42 -1.45 -6.30
CA ILE A 470 -15.57 -0.80 -5.31
C ILE A 470 -16.44 -0.56 -4.07
N ASN A 471 -16.08 -1.15 -2.94
CA ASN A 471 -16.77 -0.93 -1.67
C ASN A 471 -15.83 -0.23 -0.69
N ASN A 472 -16.21 0.96 -0.24
CA ASN A 472 -15.44 1.76 0.70
C ASN A 472 -16.21 1.96 2.00
N THR A 473 -15.67 1.46 3.10
CA THR A 473 -16.09 1.80 4.46
C THR A 473 -14.96 2.44 5.27
N GLY A 474 -13.87 2.78 4.60
CA GLY A 474 -12.70 3.44 5.17
C GLY A 474 -12.32 4.68 4.37
N LYS A 475 -11.02 4.93 4.19
CA LYS A 475 -10.51 6.16 3.56
C LYS A 475 -9.78 5.87 2.26
N ILE A 476 -10.13 6.60 1.20
CA ILE A 476 -9.40 6.64 -0.08
C ILE A 476 -9.00 8.09 -0.33
N VAL A 477 -7.72 8.39 -0.21
CA VAL A 477 -7.21 9.78 -0.17
C VAL A 477 -6.07 9.96 -1.14
N ALA A 478 -6.24 10.87 -2.09
CA ALA A 478 -5.16 11.40 -2.89
C ALA A 478 -4.90 12.86 -2.49
N ALA A 479 -3.63 13.21 -2.27
CA ALA A 479 -3.24 14.55 -1.87
C ALA A 479 -1.96 15.00 -2.56
N ILE A 480 -1.94 16.28 -2.94
CA ILE A 480 -0.74 16.95 -3.41
C ILE A 480 -0.40 18.05 -2.41
N SER A 481 0.84 18.05 -1.96
CA SER A 481 1.44 19.12 -1.15
C SER A 481 2.36 19.94 -2.05
N PRO A 482 1.85 20.97 -2.75
CA PRO A 482 2.62 21.72 -3.71
C PRO A 482 3.71 22.54 -3.03
N GLU A 483 4.79 22.80 -3.78
CA GLU A 483 5.86 23.67 -3.33
C GLU A 483 5.39 25.12 -3.23
N LYS A 484 5.96 25.85 -2.26
CA LYS A 484 5.62 27.26 -2.07
C LYS A 484 5.92 28.06 -3.35
N ASP A 485 4.97 28.90 -3.76
CA ASP A 485 5.07 29.77 -4.93
C ASP A 485 5.22 29.03 -6.28
N VAL A 486 4.96 27.72 -6.33
CA VAL A 486 4.96 26.90 -7.56
C VAL A 486 3.54 26.42 -7.85
N ALA A 487 3.01 26.78 -9.02
CA ALA A 487 1.68 26.36 -9.44
C ALA A 487 1.56 24.83 -9.50
N GLN A 488 0.49 24.30 -8.89
CA GLN A 488 0.15 22.88 -9.00
C GLN A 488 -0.33 22.58 -10.42
N THR A 489 0.33 21.63 -11.08
CA THR A 489 -0.09 21.07 -12.38
C THR A 489 -0.46 19.59 -12.29
N GLY A 490 -0.02 18.91 -11.23
CA GLY A 490 -0.41 17.53 -10.94
C GLY A 490 -1.84 17.43 -10.40
N SER A 491 -2.41 16.23 -10.52
CA SER A 491 -3.77 15.90 -10.11
C SER A 491 -3.82 14.99 -8.89
N ALA A 492 -4.68 15.31 -7.93
CA ALA A 492 -5.04 14.41 -6.83
C ALA A 492 -6.32 13.64 -7.23
N ILE A 493 -6.19 12.33 -7.47
CA ILE A 493 -7.25 11.47 -7.98
C ILE A 493 -7.47 10.32 -6.99
N ALA A 494 -8.61 10.28 -6.31
CA ALA A 494 -8.89 9.21 -5.36
C ALA A 494 -9.16 7.89 -6.10
N VAL A 495 -9.97 7.94 -7.16
CA VAL A 495 -10.37 6.76 -7.93
C VAL A 495 -10.32 7.10 -9.41
N ASP A 496 -9.51 6.38 -10.16
CA ASP A 496 -9.46 6.43 -11.62
C ASP A 496 -9.81 5.05 -12.20
N VAL A 497 -11.04 4.91 -12.66
CA VAL A 497 -11.53 3.73 -13.38
C VAL A 497 -12.01 4.10 -14.78
N SER A 498 -11.47 5.19 -15.34
CA SER A 498 -11.88 5.74 -16.63
C SER A 498 -11.66 4.81 -17.83
N ALA A 499 -10.82 3.78 -17.68
CA ALA A 499 -10.64 2.73 -18.67
C ALA A 499 -11.81 1.73 -18.73
N ASN A 500 -12.70 1.72 -17.74
CA ASN A 500 -13.84 0.80 -17.69
C ASN A 500 -14.86 1.14 -18.78
N SER A 501 -15.40 0.12 -19.45
CA SER A 501 -16.43 0.27 -20.48
C SER A 501 -17.67 -0.60 -20.23
N THR A 502 -17.71 -1.30 -19.10
CA THR A 502 -18.80 -2.22 -18.74
C THR A 502 -19.71 -1.68 -17.64
N GLY A 503 -19.22 -0.73 -16.85
CA GLY A 503 -19.87 -0.13 -15.69
C GLY A 503 -19.21 -0.57 -14.39
N VAL A 504 -19.06 0.36 -13.45
CA VAL A 504 -18.53 0.18 -12.11
C VAL A 504 -19.57 0.63 -11.09
N THR A 505 -19.76 -0.17 -10.04
CA THR A 505 -20.51 0.26 -8.85
C THR A 505 -19.55 0.60 -7.72
N LEU A 506 -19.46 1.89 -7.38
CA LEU A 506 -18.78 2.39 -6.18
C LEU A 506 -19.82 2.61 -5.07
N VAL A 507 -19.65 1.90 -3.95
CA VAL A 507 -20.45 2.13 -2.74
C VAL A 507 -19.55 2.70 -1.65
N GLN A 508 -19.93 3.83 -1.08
CA GLN A 508 -19.37 4.31 0.19
C GLN A 508 -20.40 4.15 1.31
N ASP A 509 -20.06 3.39 2.34
CA ASP A 509 -20.97 3.07 3.44
C ASP A 509 -20.29 3.17 4.81
N GLY A 510 -21.08 3.45 5.83
CA GLY A 510 -20.63 3.57 7.21
C GLY A 510 -20.84 2.28 7.99
N VAL A 511 -19.90 1.91 8.86
CA VAL A 511 -20.06 0.74 9.73
C VAL A 511 -20.58 1.21 11.08
N VAL A 512 -21.87 0.98 11.33
CA VAL A 512 -22.50 1.31 12.61
C VAL A 512 -21.85 0.54 13.75
N ILE A 513 -21.47 1.24 14.81
CA ILE A 513 -20.89 0.66 16.03
C ILE A 513 -21.90 0.82 17.18
N PRO A 514 -22.68 -0.23 17.52
CA PRO A 514 -23.66 -0.14 18.60
C PRO A 514 -23.03 0.29 19.93
N ASP A 515 -23.73 1.14 20.68
CA ASP A 515 -23.38 1.55 22.05
C ASP A 515 -21.98 2.20 22.20
N HIS A 516 -21.42 2.80 21.14
CA HIS A 516 -20.16 3.53 21.24
C HIS A 516 -20.27 4.80 22.10
N LYS A 517 -19.13 5.27 22.61
CA LYS A 517 -19.00 6.55 23.35
C LYS A 517 -18.13 7.58 22.64
N LEU A 518 -17.73 7.28 21.41
CA LEU A 518 -16.98 8.16 20.55
C LEU A 518 -17.87 9.33 20.08
N PRO A 519 -17.29 10.51 19.75
CA PRO A 519 -18.02 11.57 19.08
C PRO A 519 -18.67 11.06 17.79
N ASP A 520 -19.93 11.46 17.60
CA ASP A 520 -20.79 11.19 16.46
C ASP A 520 -21.66 12.44 16.32
N ALA A 521 -21.27 13.31 15.38
CA ALA A 521 -21.84 14.64 15.23
C ALA A 521 -23.24 14.60 14.61
N ASP A 522 -23.53 13.62 13.76
CA ASP A 522 -24.79 13.51 13.02
C ASP A 522 -25.76 12.46 13.61
N GLY A 523 -25.29 11.64 14.55
CA GLY A 523 -26.07 10.70 15.34
C GLY A 523 -26.51 9.47 14.57
N ASP A 524 -25.81 9.11 13.49
CA ASP A 524 -26.16 7.98 12.64
C ASP A 524 -25.62 6.62 13.16
N GLY A 525 -24.82 6.65 14.22
CA GLY A 525 -24.22 5.48 14.86
C GLY A 525 -22.85 5.09 14.30
N VAL A 526 -22.28 5.90 13.41
CA VAL A 526 -20.91 5.80 12.91
C VAL A 526 -20.09 6.93 13.55
N PRO A 527 -19.08 6.61 14.38
CA PRO A 527 -18.23 7.64 14.97
C PRO A 527 -17.51 8.51 13.94
N ASP A 528 -17.36 9.81 14.20
CA ASP A 528 -16.71 10.79 13.30
C ASP A 528 -15.32 10.33 12.82
N ALA A 529 -14.56 9.65 13.67
CA ALA A 529 -13.22 9.16 13.34
C ALA A 529 -13.22 7.96 12.36
N ASN A 530 -14.34 7.24 12.32
CA ASN A 530 -14.58 6.01 11.56
C ASN A 530 -15.41 6.25 10.30
N GLU A 531 -15.95 7.45 10.10
CA GLU A 531 -16.65 7.80 8.88
C GLU A 531 -15.76 7.58 7.65
N PRO A 532 -16.33 7.00 6.57
CA PRO A 532 -15.59 6.81 5.34
C PRO A 532 -15.36 8.15 4.64
N ALA A 533 -14.26 8.24 3.89
CA ALA A 533 -13.97 9.44 3.11
C ALA A 533 -13.30 9.09 1.78
N ILE A 534 -13.74 9.76 0.73
CA ILE A 534 -13.03 9.83 -0.55
C ILE A 534 -12.57 11.28 -0.74
N VAL A 535 -11.25 11.48 -0.88
CA VAL A 535 -10.65 12.81 -1.07
C VAL A 535 -9.76 12.80 -2.30
N GLY A 536 -10.04 13.70 -3.24
CA GLY A 536 -9.47 13.71 -4.58
C GLY A 536 -10.51 13.35 -5.65
N ALA A 537 -10.16 13.58 -6.91
CA ALA A 537 -11.09 13.38 -8.02
C ALA A 537 -11.52 11.91 -8.19
N ILE A 538 -12.73 11.70 -8.69
CA ILE A 538 -13.26 10.40 -9.12
C ILE A 538 -13.45 10.46 -10.64
N ARG A 539 -12.88 9.50 -11.36
CA ARG A 539 -12.98 9.39 -12.83
C ARG A 539 -13.57 8.04 -13.20
N LEU A 540 -14.76 8.10 -13.77
CA LEU A 540 -15.54 6.96 -14.25
C LEU A 540 -15.41 6.80 -15.77
N GLY A 541 -15.94 5.69 -16.27
CA GLY A 541 -15.65 5.15 -17.58
C GLY A 541 -16.71 5.46 -18.63
N SER A 542 -16.84 4.55 -19.59
CA SER A 542 -17.85 4.61 -20.66
C SER A 542 -19.00 3.62 -20.43
N GLY A 543 -18.99 2.94 -19.30
CA GLY A 543 -20.03 1.99 -18.90
C GLY A 543 -21.17 2.69 -18.17
N ALA A 544 -22.20 1.93 -17.80
CA ALA A 544 -23.22 2.47 -16.91
C ALA A 544 -22.71 2.43 -15.46
N ASP A 545 -22.23 3.56 -14.95
CA ASP A 545 -21.56 3.66 -13.67
C ASP A 545 -22.54 4.04 -12.54
N VAL A 546 -22.32 3.52 -11.34
CA VAL A 546 -23.14 3.81 -10.16
C VAL A 546 -22.25 4.28 -9.02
N LEU A 547 -22.51 5.49 -8.55
CA LEU A 547 -21.93 6.07 -7.34
C LEU A 547 -23.00 6.11 -6.24
N ASP A 548 -22.91 5.24 -5.25
CA ASP A 548 -23.85 5.15 -4.12
C ASP A 548 -23.15 5.56 -2.81
N ILE A 549 -23.36 6.80 -2.39
CA ILE A 549 -22.71 7.41 -1.24
C ILE A 549 -23.72 7.49 -0.09
N ARG A 550 -23.55 6.63 0.91
CA ARG A 550 -24.51 6.42 2.00
C ARG A 550 -24.05 7.01 3.34
N ASN A 551 -22.76 7.26 3.49
CA ASN A 551 -22.17 7.79 4.72
C ASN A 551 -20.90 8.59 4.42
N GLY A 552 -20.49 9.43 5.37
CA GLY A 552 -19.24 10.18 5.34
C GLY A 552 -19.16 11.19 4.21
N THR A 553 -17.96 11.38 3.67
CA THR A 553 -17.68 12.49 2.73
C THR A 553 -17.06 12.04 1.41
N VAL A 554 -17.40 12.77 0.34
CA VAL A 554 -16.67 12.78 -0.93
C VAL A 554 -16.29 14.23 -1.22
N ASN A 555 -14.99 14.50 -1.29
CA ASN A 555 -14.44 15.83 -1.57
C ASN A 555 -13.47 15.77 -2.76
N GLY A 556 -13.97 16.12 -3.93
CA GLY A 556 -13.25 16.09 -5.19
C GLY A 556 -14.18 16.06 -6.38
N ASP A 557 -13.67 16.46 -7.55
CA ASP A 557 -14.45 16.50 -8.78
C ASP A 557 -14.80 15.08 -9.25
N ILE A 558 -15.99 14.92 -9.83
CA ILE A 558 -16.50 13.63 -10.32
C ILE A 558 -16.74 13.75 -11.82
N SER A 559 -16.02 12.94 -12.60
CA SER A 559 -16.24 12.77 -14.04
C SER A 559 -16.93 11.45 -14.30
N PHE A 560 -18.19 11.49 -14.75
CA PHE A 560 -19.00 10.31 -15.05
C PHE A 560 -18.63 9.62 -16.36
N GLY A 561 -18.01 10.34 -17.30
CA GLY A 561 -17.64 9.76 -18.58
C GLY A 561 -18.87 9.61 -19.48
N THR A 562 -19.19 8.43 -19.96
CA THR A 562 -20.40 8.24 -20.79
C THR A 562 -21.12 6.99 -20.36
N GLY A 563 -22.41 6.88 -20.64
CA GLY A 563 -23.19 5.73 -20.20
C GLY A 563 -24.40 6.19 -19.40
N ALA A 564 -25.28 5.26 -19.06
CA ALA A 564 -26.42 5.58 -18.21
C ALA A 564 -25.96 5.56 -16.75
N ASP A 565 -25.44 6.68 -16.28
CA ASP A 565 -24.80 6.81 -14.98
C ASP A 565 -25.78 7.20 -13.88
N ARG A 566 -25.45 6.85 -12.63
CA ARG A 566 -26.23 7.22 -11.46
C ARG A 566 -25.37 7.73 -10.30
N LEU A 567 -25.79 8.85 -9.73
CA LEU A 567 -25.33 9.35 -8.43
C LEU A 567 -26.46 9.23 -7.41
N ALA A 568 -26.28 8.41 -6.38
CA ALA A 568 -27.19 8.31 -5.25
C ALA A 568 -26.49 8.80 -3.97
N ILE A 569 -27.13 9.72 -3.26
CA ILE A 569 -26.69 10.24 -1.96
C ILE A 569 -27.78 9.91 -0.94
N SER A 570 -27.40 9.15 0.07
CA SER A 570 -28.29 8.66 1.12
C SER A 570 -27.59 8.65 2.47
N GLY A 571 -28.34 8.26 3.51
CA GLY A 571 -27.85 8.06 4.88
C GLY A 571 -27.39 9.31 5.63
N GLY A 572 -27.10 10.43 4.97
CA GLY A 572 -26.57 11.66 5.56
C GLY A 572 -25.28 12.16 4.90
N ALA A 573 -24.75 11.42 3.93
CA ALA A 573 -23.46 11.72 3.32
C ALA A 573 -23.39 13.10 2.64
N VAL A 574 -22.16 13.62 2.53
CA VAL A 574 -21.87 14.89 1.86
C VAL A 574 -20.95 14.67 0.67
N VAL A 575 -21.43 15.01 -0.52
CA VAL A 575 -20.66 15.00 -1.77
C VAL A 575 -20.37 16.44 -2.18
N THR A 576 -19.11 16.74 -2.45
CA THR A 576 -18.63 18.09 -2.75
C THR A 576 -17.62 18.05 -3.90
N GLY A 577 -17.90 18.76 -4.97
CA GLY A 577 -16.99 18.85 -6.13
C GLY A 577 -17.68 19.31 -7.40
N GLU A 578 -16.90 19.56 -8.45
CA GLU A 578 -17.47 19.76 -9.78
C GLU A 578 -17.96 18.42 -10.35
N LEU A 579 -19.11 18.45 -11.00
CA LEU A 579 -19.63 17.29 -11.72
C LEU A 579 -19.42 17.50 -13.23
N PHE A 580 -18.86 16.48 -13.89
CA PHE A 580 -18.67 16.47 -15.33
C PHE A 580 -19.36 15.26 -15.95
N ASN A 581 -20.30 15.52 -16.86
CA ASN A 581 -21.06 14.51 -17.59
C ASN A 581 -21.22 14.92 -19.07
N PRO A 582 -20.35 14.45 -19.98
CA PRO A 582 -20.31 14.93 -21.36
C PRO A 582 -21.46 14.46 -22.25
N ASP A 583 -22.18 13.38 -21.92
CA ASP A 583 -23.26 12.83 -22.77
C ASP A 583 -24.68 13.15 -22.26
N GLY A 584 -24.81 13.71 -21.05
CA GLY A 584 -26.09 14.09 -20.44
C GLY A 584 -26.86 12.93 -19.79
N GLN A 585 -26.34 11.71 -19.79
CA GLN A 585 -27.01 10.51 -19.29
C GLN A 585 -26.68 10.22 -17.82
N LEU A 586 -27.00 11.15 -16.93
CA LEU A 586 -26.76 11.00 -15.49
C LEU A 586 -28.07 11.16 -14.70
N ASP A 587 -28.41 10.18 -13.89
CA ASP A 587 -29.49 10.26 -12.89
C ASP A 587 -28.92 10.66 -11.54
N ILE A 588 -29.48 11.70 -10.91
CA ILE A 588 -29.07 12.16 -9.59
C ILE A 588 -30.22 11.98 -8.58
N ASP A 589 -29.94 11.30 -7.48
CA ASP A 589 -30.90 11.01 -6.41
C ASP A 589 -30.31 11.38 -5.03
N ILE A 590 -30.81 12.45 -4.43
CA ILE A 590 -30.38 12.97 -3.13
C ILE A 590 -31.49 12.68 -2.11
N SER A 591 -31.57 11.43 -1.65
CA SER A 591 -32.65 10.98 -0.76
C SER A 591 -32.52 11.51 0.67
N LYS A 592 -31.29 11.48 1.21
CA LYS A 592 -30.90 11.98 2.55
C LYS A 592 -29.42 12.32 2.54
N GLY A 593 -29.05 13.59 2.71
CA GLY A 593 -27.65 14.03 2.63
C GLY A 593 -27.51 15.32 1.84
N THR A 594 -26.31 15.62 1.36
CA THR A 594 -26.02 16.88 0.66
C THR A 594 -25.19 16.65 -0.60
N LEU A 595 -25.64 17.26 -1.70
CA LEU A 595 -24.81 17.52 -2.87
C LEU A 595 -24.43 19.01 -2.90
N ASP A 596 -23.15 19.31 -2.68
CA ASP A 596 -22.53 20.61 -2.95
C ASP A 596 -21.90 20.59 -4.35
N ALA A 597 -22.72 20.87 -5.36
CA ALA A 597 -22.34 20.83 -6.76
C ALA A 597 -21.61 22.11 -7.17
N ARG A 598 -20.33 21.97 -7.53
CA ARG A 598 -19.44 23.12 -7.75
C ARG A 598 -19.21 23.51 -9.20
N HIS A 599 -19.75 22.76 -10.16
CA HIS A 599 -19.66 23.11 -11.57
C HIS A 599 -20.38 24.44 -11.84
N THR A 600 -19.80 25.29 -12.67
CA THR A 600 -20.27 26.67 -12.90
C THR A 600 -21.20 26.84 -14.10
N GLY A 601 -21.25 25.86 -15.01
CA GLY A 601 -22.21 25.81 -16.13
C GLY A 601 -23.45 24.99 -15.78
N GLN A 602 -24.48 25.00 -16.63
CA GLN A 602 -25.58 24.05 -16.48
C GLN A 602 -25.13 22.63 -16.87
N LEU A 603 -25.17 21.70 -15.91
CA LEU A 603 -24.90 20.28 -16.16
C LEU A 603 -26.14 19.62 -16.76
N GLN A 604 -25.96 18.87 -17.86
CA GLN A 604 -27.03 18.07 -18.43
C GLN A 604 -27.16 16.74 -17.68
N VAL A 605 -28.39 16.42 -17.28
CA VAL A 605 -28.74 15.21 -16.53
C VAL A 605 -30.03 14.61 -17.08
N SER A 606 -30.22 13.32 -16.84
CA SER A 606 -31.43 12.58 -17.23
C SER A 606 -32.56 12.87 -16.26
N ASP A 607 -32.39 12.52 -14.99
CA ASP A 607 -33.33 12.84 -13.92
C ASP A 607 -32.63 13.46 -12.70
N LEU A 608 -33.37 14.27 -11.94
CA LEU A 608 -32.92 14.88 -10.69
C LEU A 608 -33.99 14.72 -9.61
N ASN A 609 -33.69 13.98 -8.55
CA ASN A 609 -34.53 13.84 -7.37
C ASN A 609 -33.85 14.40 -6.13
N VAL A 610 -34.56 15.26 -5.39
CA VAL A 610 -34.16 15.74 -4.06
C VAL A 610 -35.24 15.37 -3.06
N GLY A 611 -34.93 14.42 -2.18
CA GLY A 611 -35.83 13.94 -1.13
C GLY A 611 -36.05 14.99 -0.03
N ALA A 612 -37.02 14.71 0.85
CA ALA A 612 -37.39 15.62 1.94
C ALA A 612 -36.24 15.90 2.93
N ASP A 613 -35.30 14.96 3.06
CA ASP A 613 -34.11 15.09 3.90
C ASP A 613 -32.83 15.32 3.06
N GLY A 614 -32.99 15.58 1.75
CA GLY A 614 -31.91 15.85 0.82
C GLY A 614 -31.65 17.35 0.68
N ASN A 615 -30.38 17.73 0.48
CA ASN A 615 -29.97 19.11 0.26
C ASN A 615 -29.21 19.23 -1.08
N LEU A 616 -29.66 20.15 -1.92
CA LEU A 616 -28.97 20.52 -3.16
C LEU A 616 -28.40 21.93 -3.04
N ILE A 617 -27.08 22.07 -3.18
CA ILE A 617 -26.40 23.35 -3.22
C ILE A 617 -25.69 23.51 -4.57
N VAL A 618 -25.89 24.65 -5.23
CA VAL A 618 -25.33 24.91 -6.57
C VAL A 618 -24.42 26.13 -6.57
N THR A 619 -23.32 26.07 -7.32
CA THR A 619 -22.39 27.21 -7.45
C THR A 619 -22.79 28.17 -8.55
N LEU A 620 -22.74 29.47 -8.27
CA LEU A 620 -23.04 30.56 -9.18
C LEU A 620 -21.80 31.44 -9.37
N ASP A 621 -21.59 31.94 -10.58
CA ASP A 621 -20.49 32.87 -10.89
C ASP A 621 -20.96 34.05 -11.76
N PRO A 622 -21.63 35.05 -11.14
CA PRO A 622 -22.17 36.20 -11.85
C PRO A 622 -21.15 37.04 -12.61
N ALA A 623 -19.89 37.11 -12.16
CA ALA A 623 -18.85 37.85 -12.85
C ALA A 623 -18.50 37.28 -14.24
N ASN A 624 -18.73 35.97 -14.43
CA ASN A 624 -18.46 35.26 -15.68
C ASN A 624 -19.73 34.87 -16.44
N ASP A 625 -20.90 35.38 -16.03
CA ASP A 625 -22.23 35.02 -16.59
C ASP A 625 -22.47 33.49 -16.58
N ALA A 626 -21.93 32.81 -15.57
CA ALA A 626 -22.02 31.36 -15.43
C ALA A 626 -23.02 31.00 -14.33
N ASN A 627 -24.15 30.45 -14.77
CA ASN A 627 -25.21 29.96 -13.91
C ASN A 627 -25.02 28.45 -13.76
N GLY A 628 -24.44 28.01 -12.64
CA GLY A 628 -24.40 26.60 -12.30
C GLY A 628 -25.79 26.03 -12.04
N GLY A 629 -25.86 24.72 -11.85
CA GLY A 629 -27.11 23.99 -11.69
C GLY A 629 -27.35 22.98 -12.80
N PHE A 630 -28.61 22.68 -13.08
CA PHE A 630 -28.98 21.48 -13.84
C PHE A 630 -29.96 21.77 -14.97
N LYS A 631 -29.69 21.13 -16.11
CA LYS A 631 -30.61 21.02 -17.22
C LYS A 631 -31.06 19.57 -17.33
N VAL A 632 -32.29 19.31 -16.94
CA VAL A 632 -32.86 17.98 -16.77
C VAL A 632 -33.69 17.62 -17.99
N SER A 633 -33.33 16.53 -18.66
CA SER A 633 -34.04 16.09 -19.87
C SER A 633 -35.34 15.35 -19.56
N GLY A 634 -35.39 14.63 -18.43
CA GLY A 634 -36.56 14.01 -17.84
C GLY A 634 -37.20 14.89 -16.77
N SER A 635 -37.40 14.30 -15.59
CA SER A 635 -38.09 14.90 -14.45
C SER A 635 -37.11 15.49 -13.42
N ALA A 636 -37.44 16.69 -12.94
CA ALA A 636 -36.82 17.28 -11.77
C ALA A 636 -37.84 17.32 -10.63
N ASP A 637 -37.62 16.46 -9.63
CA ASP A 637 -38.50 16.27 -8.47
C ASP A 637 -37.82 16.78 -7.20
N LEU A 638 -38.38 17.82 -6.59
CA LEU A 638 -37.96 18.32 -5.28
C LEU A 638 -39.10 18.10 -4.30
N ALA A 639 -38.92 17.22 -3.32
CA ALA A 639 -39.95 16.87 -2.36
C ALA A 639 -40.29 18.03 -1.39
N ASP A 640 -41.45 17.95 -0.74
CA ASP A 640 -41.76 18.83 0.40
C ASP A 640 -40.70 18.66 1.50
N GLY A 641 -40.02 19.75 1.86
CA GLY A 641 -38.91 19.73 2.83
C GLY A 641 -37.51 19.65 2.21
N ALA A 642 -37.40 19.39 0.91
CA ALA A 642 -36.11 19.37 0.22
C ALA A 642 -35.33 20.68 0.45
N GLY A 643 -34.08 20.53 0.88
CA GLY A 643 -33.17 21.64 1.12
C GLY A 643 -32.57 22.16 -0.19
N LEU A 644 -32.53 23.47 -0.32
CA LEU A 644 -31.90 24.17 -1.44
C LEU A 644 -30.82 25.11 -0.89
N GLY A 645 -29.81 25.43 -1.69
CA GLY A 645 -28.76 26.38 -1.36
C GLY A 645 -28.07 26.90 -2.60
N VAL A 646 -27.39 28.03 -2.49
CA VAL A 646 -26.50 28.53 -3.54
C VAL A 646 -25.15 28.93 -2.97
N ARG A 647 -24.09 28.72 -3.73
CA ARG A 647 -22.74 29.26 -3.49
C ARG A 647 -22.39 30.29 -4.55
N PHE A 648 -21.41 31.13 -4.25
CA PHE A 648 -20.97 32.19 -5.17
C PHE A 648 -19.45 32.19 -5.28
N ASN A 649 -18.92 32.09 -6.51
CA ASN A 649 -17.49 32.26 -6.79
C ASN A 649 -17.10 33.76 -6.93
N SER A 650 -18.07 34.60 -7.23
CA SER A 650 -17.90 36.05 -7.41
C SER A 650 -18.99 36.87 -6.69
N LEU A 651 -18.74 38.18 -6.58
CA LEU A 651 -19.62 39.11 -5.89
C LEU A 651 -20.84 39.48 -6.74
N ILE A 652 -21.95 39.79 -6.07
CA ILE A 652 -23.15 40.36 -6.71
C ILE A 652 -23.14 41.88 -6.51
N GLN A 653 -23.17 42.62 -7.61
CA GLN A 653 -23.24 44.09 -7.57
C GLN A 653 -24.69 44.58 -7.60
N ASP A 654 -25.49 44.05 -8.53
CA ASP A 654 -26.89 44.37 -8.72
C ASP A 654 -27.77 43.14 -8.45
N PRO A 655 -29.01 43.30 -7.96
CA PRO A 655 -29.95 42.19 -7.82
C PRO A 655 -30.04 41.37 -9.11
N THR A 656 -29.78 40.07 -9.02
CA THR A 656 -29.64 39.17 -10.18
C THR A 656 -30.45 37.90 -9.96
N SER A 657 -31.07 37.38 -11.02
CA SER A 657 -31.84 36.14 -11.02
C SER A 657 -31.07 35.05 -11.76
N PHE A 658 -30.88 33.89 -11.12
CA PHE A 658 -30.13 32.76 -11.66
C PHE A 658 -31.08 31.59 -11.91
N THR A 659 -31.10 31.01 -13.12
CA THR A 659 -31.86 29.78 -13.39
C THR A 659 -30.99 28.58 -13.03
N ILE A 660 -31.36 27.90 -11.93
CA ILE A 660 -30.56 26.81 -11.35
C ILE A 660 -31.10 25.42 -11.71
N ILE A 661 -32.38 25.31 -12.07
CA ILE A 661 -32.96 24.10 -12.66
C ILE A 661 -33.79 24.51 -13.87
N GLU A 662 -33.55 23.85 -14.99
CA GLU A 662 -34.41 23.85 -16.17
C GLU A 662 -34.77 22.40 -16.50
N ALA A 663 -36.06 22.05 -16.48
CA ALA A 663 -36.53 20.68 -16.69
C ALA A 663 -37.72 20.60 -17.65
N GLY A 664 -37.88 19.44 -18.30
CA GLY A 664 -39.06 19.15 -19.12
C GLY A 664 -40.32 19.03 -18.27
N ASP A 665 -40.22 18.27 -17.18
CA ASP A 665 -41.23 18.15 -16.13
C ASP A 665 -40.60 18.57 -14.79
N LEU A 666 -41.07 19.68 -14.21
CA LEU A 666 -40.60 20.22 -12.94
C LEU A 666 -41.69 20.07 -11.87
N ASN A 667 -41.42 19.29 -10.83
CA ASN A 667 -42.31 19.09 -9.69
C ASN A 667 -41.60 19.57 -8.41
N VAL A 668 -42.07 20.66 -7.81
CA VAL A 668 -41.42 21.25 -6.64
C VAL A 668 -42.41 21.36 -5.48
N GLY A 669 -42.08 20.71 -4.37
CA GLY A 669 -42.75 20.89 -3.09
C GLY A 669 -42.54 22.29 -2.51
N ALA A 670 -42.99 22.50 -1.28
CA ALA A 670 -42.75 23.77 -0.59
C ALA A 670 -41.25 23.97 -0.31
N ILE A 671 -40.62 24.93 -1.01
CA ILE A 671 -39.23 25.35 -0.73
C ILE A 671 -39.20 26.17 0.55
N ASP A 672 -38.42 25.70 1.53
CA ASP A 672 -38.13 26.45 2.74
C ASP A 672 -37.08 27.54 2.46
N GLN A 673 -37.54 28.80 2.46
CA GLN A 673 -36.69 29.96 2.18
C GLN A 673 -35.69 30.23 3.31
N ASP A 674 -35.97 29.81 4.54
CA ASP A 674 -35.04 29.95 5.67
C ASP A 674 -33.89 28.95 5.50
N VAL A 675 -34.18 27.72 5.08
CA VAL A 675 -33.17 26.71 4.73
C VAL A 675 -32.32 27.17 3.53
N LEU A 676 -32.97 27.70 2.48
CA LEU A 676 -32.26 28.31 1.36
C LEU A 676 -31.28 29.38 1.82
N GLN A 677 -31.73 30.26 2.72
CA GLN A 677 -30.91 31.33 3.24
C GLN A 677 -29.77 30.83 4.14
N SER A 678 -29.98 29.80 4.97
CA SER A 678 -28.94 29.23 5.85
C SER A 678 -27.91 28.39 5.09
N ASN A 679 -28.29 27.83 3.94
CA ASN A 679 -27.38 27.09 3.06
C ASN A 679 -26.62 28.00 2.07
N SER A 680 -26.86 29.32 2.10
CA SER A 680 -26.27 30.30 1.19
C SER A 680 -25.40 31.31 1.94
N PRO A 681 -24.43 31.97 1.27
CA PRO A 681 -23.57 32.95 1.93
C PRO A 681 -24.35 34.08 2.60
N TYR A 682 -24.03 34.37 3.87
CA TYR A 682 -24.70 35.40 4.67
C TYR A 682 -24.60 36.79 4.03
N ALA A 683 -23.54 37.03 3.25
CA ALA A 683 -23.33 38.24 2.47
C ALA A 683 -24.52 38.58 1.54
N PHE A 684 -25.32 37.58 1.19
CA PHE A 684 -26.44 37.70 0.27
C PHE A 684 -27.78 37.42 0.93
N VAL A 685 -28.81 38.05 0.36
CA VAL A 685 -30.22 37.71 0.58
C VAL A 685 -30.68 36.97 -0.66
N VAL A 686 -31.18 35.75 -0.47
CA VAL A 686 -31.59 34.84 -1.55
C VAL A 686 -33.06 34.49 -1.42
N ASN A 687 -33.76 34.34 -2.54
CA ASN A 687 -35.14 33.83 -2.59
C ASN A 687 -35.33 32.93 -3.81
N ALA A 688 -35.95 31.77 -3.63
CA ALA A 688 -36.29 30.88 -4.74
C ALA A 688 -37.67 31.21 -5.32
N ASN A 689 -37.78 31.20 -6.65
CA ASN A 689 -39.04 31.29 -7.38
C ASN A 689 -39.21 30.07 -8.29
N VAL A 690 -40.39 29.46 -8.24
CA VAL A 690 -40.74 28.29 -9.04
C VAL A 690 -41.70 28.70 -10.16
N ASP A 691 -41.36 28.38 -11.40
CA ASP A 691 -42.25 28.46 -12.56
C ASP A 691 -42.35 27.07 -13.19
N GLU A 692 -43.22 26.23 -12.63
CA GLU A 692 -43.45 24.84 -13.10
C GLU A 692 -43.93 24.81 -14.56
N ALA A 693 -44.71 25.81 -14.99
CA ALA A 693 -45.22 25.88 -16.36
C ALA A 693 -44.11 26.17 -17.38
N ALA A 694 -43.10 26.94 -16.98
CA ALA A 694 -41.89 27.15 -17.77
C ALA A 694 -40.79 26.11 -17.53
N GLY A 695 -40.98 25.21 -16.56
CA GLY A 695 -40.00 24.21 -16.14
C GLY A 695 -38.75 24.82 -15.49
N LYS A 696 -38.89 25.96 -14.78
CA LYS A 696 -37.75 26.71 -14.24
C LYS A 696 -37.81 26.93 -12.74
N LEU A 697 -36.72 26.63 -12.05
CA LEU A 697 -36.44 27.09 -10.70
C LEU A 697 -35.37 28.18 -10.77
N THR A 698 -35.69 29.37 -10.26
CA THR A 698 -34.76 30.49 -10.21
C THR A 698 -34.46 30.93 -8.78
N VAL A 699 -33.24 31.41 -8.55
CA VAL A 699 -32.86 32.06 -7.30
C VAL A 699 -32.56 33.52 -7.58
N ASP A 700 -33.33 34.41 -6.95
CA ASP A 700 -33.04 35.83 -6.89
C ASP A 700 -32.05 36.09 -5.76
N ALA A 701 -30.93 36.71 -6.08
CA ALA A 701 -29.91 37.04 -5.11
C ALA A 701 -29.52 38.52 -5.18
N ARG A 702 -29.32 39.12 -4.01
CA ARG A 702 -28.81 40.49 -3.88
C ARG A 702 -27.89 40.60 -2.68
N ARG A 703 -27.04 41.62 -2.67
CA ARG A 703 -26.25 41.97 -1.48
C ARG A 703 -27.16 42.27 -0.29
N ARG A 704 -26.83 41.72 0.87
CA ARG A 704 -27.44 42.09 2.15
C ARG A 704 -27.09 43.55 2.45
N THR A 705 -28.04 44.34 2.91
CA THR A 705 -27.79 45.75 3.27
C THR A 705 -27.15 45.85 4.67
N ALA A 706 -26.44 46.95 4.95
CA ALA A 706 -25.87 47.18 6.27
C ALA A 706 -26.93 47.22 7.39
N GLU A 707 -28.13 47.70 7.07
CA GLU A 707 -29.27 47.72 7.99
C GLU A 707 -29.77 46.29 8.28
N GLU A 708 -29.96 45.47 7.26
CA GLU A 708 -30.37 44.06 7.40
C GLU A 708 -29.33 43.21 8.14
N ALA A 709 -28.04 43.53 7.99
CA ALA A 709 -26.95 42.88 8.71
C ALA A 709 -26.85 43.34 10.18
N GLY A 710 -27.57 44.40 10.56
CA GLY A 710 -27.51 44.99 11.90
C GLY A 710 -26.17 45.65 12.22
N MET A 711 -25.51 46.23 11.21
CA MET A 711 -24.20 46.85 11.36
C MET A 711 -24.26 48.11 12.24
N ILE A 712 -23.23 48.31 13.07
CA ILE A 712 -23.07 49.60 13.76
C ILE A 712 -22.62 50.68 12.77
N LYS A 713 -22.71 51.95 13.17
CA LYS A 713 -22.34 53.10 12.31
C LYS A 713 -20.93 53.01 11.71
N ALA A 714 -19.97 52.50 12.48
CA ALA A 714 -18.58 52.36 12.02
C ALA A 714 -18.45 51.28 10.93
N GLU A 715 -19.06 50.11 11.14
CA GLU A 715 -19.09 49.00 10.18
C GLU A 715 -19.81 49.42 8.89
N ALA A 716 -21.00 50.03 9.02
CA ALA A 716 -21.80 50.47 7.89
C ALA A 716 -21.08 51.54 7.03
N ALA A 717 -20.26 52.40 7.64
CA ALA A 717 -19.52 53.44 6.92
C ALA A 717 -18.40 52.89 6.02
N ALA A 718 -17.88 51.69 6.33
CA ALA A 718 -16.82 51.03 5.54
C ALA A 718 -17.35 49.98 4.57
N TYR A 719 -18.62 49.56 4.70
CA TYR A 719 -19.17 48.37 4.04
C TYR A 719 -19.05 48.38 2.51
N ASP A 720 -19.41 49.49 1.87
CA ASP A 720 -19.34 49.59 0.41
C ASP A 720 -17.90 49.52 -0.12
N VAL A 721 -16.97 50.18 0.57
CA VAL A 721 -15.56 50.23 0.16
C VAL A 721 -14.89 48.87 0.36
N LEU A 722 -15.14 48.22 1.50
CA LEU A 722 -14.61 46.89 1.79
C LEU A 722 -15.18 45.85 0.83
N TYR A 723 -16.49 45.87 0.59
CA TYR A 723 -17.12 44.96 -0.36
C TYR A 723 -16.56 45.11 -1.77
N ALA A 724 -16.34 46.34 -2.24
CA ALA A 724 -15.70 46.58 -3.53
C ALA A 724 -14.27 46.04 -3.58
N GLY A 725 -13.51 46.20 -2.50
CA GLY A 725 -12.13 45.69 -2.38
C GLY A 725 -12.01 44.16 -2.43
N LEU A 726 -13.07 43.42 -2.07
CA LEU A 726 -13.09 41.95 -2.17
C LEU A 726 -12.95 41.46 -3.63
N ALA A 727 -13.33 42.28 -4.62
CA ALA A 727 -13.19 41.89 -6.03
C ALA A 727 -11.72 41.60 -6.40
N ASP A 728 -10.80 42.35 -5.79
CA ASP A 728 -9.36 42.30 -6.09
C ASP A 728 -8.60 41.28 -5.22
N ASN A 729 -9.25 40.63 -4.26
CA ASN A 729 -8.62 39.64 -3.38
C ASN A 729 -9.47 38.36 -3.27
N GLU A 730 -9.13 37.37 -4.10
CA GLU A 730 -9.84 36.09 -4.18
C GLU A 730 -9.86 35.32 -2.87
N LEU A 731 -8.75 35.30 -2.12
CA LEU A 731 -8.64 34.57 -0.86
C LEU A 731 -9.61 35.09 0.19
N ILE A 732 -9.63 36.42 0.38
CA ILE A 732 -10.53 37.06 1.34
C ILE A 732 -11.99 36.97 0.85
N ARG A 733 -12.22 37.16 -0.46
CA ARG A 733 -13.55 36.99 -1.06
C ARG A 733 -14.11 35.61 -0.79
N ALA A 734 -13.36 34.56 -1.11
CA ALA A 734 -13.76 33.17 -0.89
C ALA A 734 -14.01 32.90 0.61
N ALA A 735 -13.12 33.35 1.49
CA ALA A 735 -13.29 33.19 2.93
C ALA A 735 -14.60 33.82 3.44
N MET A 736 -14.93 35.03 2.96
CA MET A 736 -16.15 35.75 3.33
C MET A 736 -17.41 35.16 2.71
N LEU A 737 -17.33 34.70 1.45
CA LEU A 737 -18.44 34.04 0.76
C LEU A 737 -18.70 32.62 1.31
N ASN A 738 -17.73 31.98 1.96
CA ASN A 738 -17.95 30.69 2.63
C ASN A 738 -18.70 30.81 3.96
N GLN A 739 -18.93 32.03 4.49
CA GLN A 739 -19.68 32.21 5.73
C GLN A 739 -21.18 32.24 5.45
N THR A 740 -21.92 31.29 6.01
CA THR A 740 -23.38 31.19 5.85
C THR A 740 -24.17 31.84 7.00
N ASP A 741 -23.49 32.16 8.11
CA ASP A 741 -24.10 32.84 9.25
C ASP A 741 -23.50 34.24 9.51
N ARG A 742 -24.21 34.98 10.37
CA ARG A 742 -23.87 36.34 10.75
C ARG A 742 -22.52 36.42 11.45
N ASP A 743 -22.27 35.56 12.42
CA ASP A 743 -21.13 35.68 13.31
C ASP A 743 -19.84 35.34 12.57
N GLY A 744 -19.84 34.30 11.74
CA GLY A 744 -18.75 33.95 10.83
C GLY A 744 -18.45 35.08 9.85
N PHE A 745 -19.48 35.68 9.24
CA PHE A 745 -19.32 36.83 8.35
C PHE A 745 -18.65 38.02 9.07
N PHE A 746 -19.16 38.41 10.25
CA PHE A 746 -18.60 39.52 11.01
C PHE A 746 -17.21 39.24 11.55
N HIS A 747 -16.88 37.98 11.86
CA HIS A 747 -15.54 37.58 12.27
C HIS A 747 -14.49 37.89 11.20
N ILE A 748 -14.80 37.64 9.93
CA ILE A 748 -13.92 37.99 8.80
C ILE A 748 -13.98 39.49 8.52
N TYR A 749 -15.18 40.06 8.46
CA TYR A 749 -15.38 41.47 8.14
C TYR A 749 -14.63 42.42 9.09
N GLN A 750 -14.56 42.10 10.38
CA GLN A 750 -13.88 42.93 11.39
C GLN A 750 -12.35 42.81 11.36
N GLN A 751 -11.80 41.86 10.60
CA GLN A 751 -10.36 41.73 10.38
C GLN A 751 -9.86 42.56 9.18
N LEU A 752 -10.78 43.02 8.33
CA LEU A 752 -10.53 43.93 7.20
C LEU A 752 -10.45 45.38 7.68
#